data_AF-A0A2E5RE55-F1
#
_entry.id   AF-A0A2E5RE55-F1
#
_cell.length_a   1.000
_cell.length_b   1.000
_cell.length_c   1.000
_cell.angle_alpha   90.00
_cell.angle_beta   90.00
_cell.angle_gamma   90.00
#
_symmetry.space_group_name_H-M   'P 1'
#
loop_
_entity.id
_entity.type
_entity.pdbx_description
1 polymer ?
#
loop_
_entity_poly.entity_id
_entity_poly.type
_entity_poly.pdbx_seq_one_letter_code
_entity_poly.pdbx_strand_id
1 'polypeptide(L)'
;MTDWTEYLRHFVEEGFNEDGIVELLGSKPDSESILLVQQIIDDAKDLINSLEQAPESLSDAAKGMKNRILHSPSELENIRARYNAMLVARAPWIRAAEEMRDQWSMEGRSIELAAWLRRLGSVDHNSPKETMAIVQAIKDVAPRNEVRKCIENLETKQRERELILQNMMNILERKGWDLQFSKGATLAQRFEEAANWLELEDRIDAVEDRILGFRNRRPNAADVGLEIISKARKNGDSKSIQELEHAVNDEILDIQESNNHIDAKIQHWTELGLTIYDDLNELQPSKILTQEELWEIETNFEQKEILWASVVKNSESLRIMLVEAELEIPPWLGRVDSNEQMIEMLQELEQDKEELVKSVNFEILEWKKIGLNIEFIESSDASLWEKSEDLDLLRPLAEAANILLESIELLDSSIDNERIEEIREGVIHDWHNHDSMQFETNEIEKISRRQERHLAMLFQRAEDLSIDVSKSNKWTLAEFENKIYDAEINRDREEEREVNRKLEKKAKENLEKVVTKSNKITTQQNHNEKTDENHWIENTTADGKKFYFNKQTKESTWEKPIFMPIIEVKTVESVEETKEEIVHDESQEVAEILDQVSSVNLEIELKDENPPLISNEEEQYLKNYLGIIGEDPLAVESSRPRDLRVQRLLRLIPLIESEFNNDERLELANTLEPLMKNIEKWVRVRSEHRRCWESSEGLIAQMDRLQNILNDVPGPGIQLPIGFDDRPLPKSKDGIIREINKISNEGLVSVSGGIKAL
;
A
#
# COMPACT_ATOMS: atom_id res chain seq x y z
N MET A 1 -132.64 26.19 10.67
CA MET A 1 -131.22 26.03 10.33
C MET A 1 -130.45 26.41 11.56
N THR A 2 -129.54 25.57 12.03
CA THR A 2 -128.56 25.94 13.05
C THR A 2 -127.44 26.70 12.36
N ASP A 3 -127.01 27.84 12.92
CA ASP A 3 -125.83 28.55 12.43
C ASP A 3 -124.57 27.80 12.87
N TRP A 4 -124.16 26.84 12.05
CA TRP A 4 -122.91 26.08 12.22
C TRP A 4 -121.67 26.98 12.22
N THR A 5 -121.79 28.20 11.68
CA THR A 5 -120.82 29.30 11.76
C THR A 5 -120.54 29.74 13.20
N GLU A 6 -121.52 29.66 14.11
CA GLU A 6 -121.31 29.96 15.53
C GLU A 6 -120.55 28.82 16.24
N TYR A 7 -120.80 27.57 15.86
CA TYR A 7 -120.04 26.40 16.34
C TYR A 7 -118.60 26.43 15.83
N LEU A 8 -118.38 26.73 14.55
CA LEU A 8 -117.04 26.92 13.99
C LEU A 8 -116.29 28.04 14.73
N ARG A 9 -116.94 29.18 14.99
CA ARG A 9 -116.32 30.27 15.75
C ARG A 9 -115.95 29.82 17.18
N HIS A 10 -116.81 29.06 17.87
CA HIS A 10 -116.52 28.48 19.17
C HIS A 10 -115.28 27.57 19.14
N PHE A 11 -115.19 26.65 18.18
CA PHE A 11 -114.04 25.74 18.07
C PHE A 11 -112.72 26.46 17.72
N VAL A 12 -112.78 27.55 16.94
CA VAL A 12 -111.62 28.42 16.68
C VAL A 12 -111.26 29.26 17.91
N GLU A 13 -112.25 29.74 18.68
CA GLU A 13 -112.03 30.40 19.99
C GLU A 13 -111.39 29.43 21.02
N GLU A 14 -111.67 28.13 20.92
CA GLU A 14 -111.00 27.06 21.70
C GLU A 14 -109.59 26.69 21.16
N GLY A 15 -109.12 27.32 20.08
CA GLY A 15 -107.74 27.23 19.58
C GLY A 15 -107.47 26.22 18.46
N PHE A 16 -108.52 25.62 17.87
CA PHE A 16 -108.39 24.75 16.70
C PHE A 16 -108.35 25.56 15.39
N ASN A 17 -107.72 25.02 14.35
CA ASN A 17 -107.61 25.68 13.04
C ASN A 17 -108.91 25.60 12.23
N GLU A 18 -109.32 26.72 11.64
CA GLU A 18 -110.55 26.85 10.84
C GLU A 18 -110.60 25.83 9.69
N ASP A 19 -109.52 25.72 8.88
CA ASP A 19 -109.46 24.78 7.76
C ASP A 19 -109.68 23.32 8.19
N GLY A 20 -109.12 22.92 9.34
CA GLY A 20 -109.22 21.55 9.87
C GLY A 20 -110.61 21.22 10.44
N ILE A 21 -111.33 22.22 10.94
CA ILE A 21 -112.75 22.09 11.34
C ILE A 21 -113.64 22.01 10.09
N VAL A 22 -113.35 22.79 9.04
CA VAL A 22 -114.09 22.78 7.77
C VAL A 22 -113.89 21.45 7.03
N GLU A 23 -112.69 20.87 7.04
CA GLU A 23 -112.43 19.51 6.52
C GLU A 23 -113.33 18.47 7.21
N LEU A 24 -113.45 18.54 8.54
CA LEU A 24 -114.26 17.63 9.35
C LEU A 24 -115.78 17.80 9.18
N LEU A 25 -116.26 19.04 9.03
CA LEU A 25 -117.69 19.33 8.82
C LEU A 25 -118.18 18.98 7.41
N GLY A 26 -117.26 18.97 6.43
CA GLY A 26 -117.55 18.67 5.03
C GLY A 26 -118.34 19.78 4.31
N SER A 27 -118.62 19.56 3.01
CA SER A 27 -119.17 20.62 2.14
C SER A 27 -120.62 21.03 2.45
N LYS A 28 -121.32 20.29 3.32
CA LYS A 28 -122.68 20.60 3.84
C LYS A 28 -122.84 19.96 5.22
N PRO A 29 -122.76 20.73 6.33
CA PRO A 29 -122.97 20.19 7.67
C PRO A 29 -124.46 20.01 7.99
N ASP A 30 -124.83 18.79 8.40
CA ASP A 30 -126.13 18.46 8.98
C ASP A 30 -125.99 18.33 10.51
N SER A 31 -127.10 18.33 11.26
CA SER A 31 -127.06 18.28 12.74
C SER A 31 -126.30 17.07 13.29
N GLU A 32 -126.30 15.93 12.58
CA GLU A 32 -125.54 14.73 12.97
C GLU A 32 -124.03 14.89 12.74
N SER A 33 -123.59 15.57 11.67
CA SER A 33 -122.15 15.82 11.45
C SER A 33 -121.62 16.90 12.39
N ILE A 34 -122.41 17.91 12.75
CA ILE A 34 -122.03 18.88 13.80
C ILE A 34 -121.83 18.17 15.15
N LEU A 35 -122.72 17.23 15.51
CA LEU A 35 -122.61 16.45 16.75
C LEU A 35 -121.39 15.50 16.73
N LEU A 36 -121.11 14.86 15.59
CA LEU A 36 -119.91 14.03 15.42
C LEU A 36 -118.63 14.85 15.51
N VAL A 37 -118.58 16.04 14.89
CA VAL A 37 -117.42 16.95 14.98
C VAL A 37 -117.25 17.50 16.40
N GLN A 38 -118.33 17.83 17.10
CA GLN A 38 -118.26 18.18 18.51
C GLN A 38 -117.67 17.03 19.34
N GLN A 39 -118.14 15.79 19.15
CA GLN A 39 -117.58 14.63 19.85
C GLN A 39 -116.09 14.44 19.54
N ILE A 40 -115.67 14.54 18.27
CA ILE A 40 -114.26 14.46 17.87
C ILE A 40 -113.43 15.57 18.54
N ILE A 41 -113.97 16.79 18.66
CA ILE A 41 -113.28 17.93 19.28
C ILE A 41 -113.19 17.77 20.80
N ASP A 42 -114.21 17.23 21.46
CA ASP A 42 -114.16 16.96 22.90
C ASP A 42 -113.23 15.76 23.22
N ASP A 43 -113.27 14.67 22.43
CA ASP A 43 -112.28 13.58 22.44
C ASP A 43 -110.83 14.09 22.19
N ALA A 44 -110.68 15.15 21.37
CA ALA A 44 -109.40 15.79 21.08
C ALA A 44 -108.92 16.67 22.24
N LYS A 45 -109.81 17.38 22.95
CA LYS A 45 -109.48 18.11 24.19
C LYS A 45 -108.97 17.16 25.27
N ASP A 46 -109.63 16.03 25.44
CA ASP A 46 -109.18 14.99 26.39
C ASP A 46 -107.80 14.44 26.01
N LEU A 47 -107.55 14.16 24.72
CA LEU A 47 -106.21 13.74 24.28
C LEU A 47 -105.16 14.86 24.43
N ILE A 48 -105.49 16.13 24.18
CA ILE A 48 -104.59 17.27 24.39
C ILE A 48 -104.22 17.40 25.87
N ASN A 49 -105.19 17.26 26.77
CA ASN A 49 -104.96 17.26 28.23
C ASN A 49 -104.05 16.08 28.65
N SER A 50 -104.24 14.89 28.08
CA SER A 50 -103.35 13.74 28.27
C SER A 50 -101.94 13.92 27.67
N LEU A 51 -101.78 14.76 26.64
CA LEU A 51 -100.49 15.12 26.04
C LEU A 51 -99.77 16.23 26.82
N GLU A 52 -100.51 17.15 27.46
CA GLU A 52 -99.95 18.14 28.39
C GLU A 52 -99.44 17.50 29.70
N GLN A 53 -100.05 16.38 30.10
CA GLN A 53 -99.63 15.57 31.25
C GLN A 53 -98.65 14.44 30.88
N ALA A 54 -98.09 14.45 29.66
CA ALA A 54 -97.11 13.47 29.20
C ALA A 54 -95.82 13.51 30.04
N PRO A 55 -95.13 12.35 30.23
CA PRO A 55 -93.84 12.32 30.93
C PRO A 55 -92.76 13.12 30.18
N GLU A 56 -91.75 13.60 30.91
CA GLU A 56 -90.72 14.49 30.36
C GLU A 56 -89.99 13.85 29.15
N SER A 57 -89.74 12.54 29.19
CA SER A 57 -89.17 11.72 28.10
C SER A 57 -90.04 11.61 26.83
N LEU A 58 -91.26 12.16 26.84
CA LEU A 58 -92.15 12.32 25.69
C LEU A 58 -92.53 13.79 25.41
N SER A 59 -92.11 14.75 26.22
CA SER A 59 -92.63 16.13 26.22
C SER A 59 -92.60 16.80 24.83
N ASP A 60 -91.50 16.69 24.09
CA ASP A 60 -91.37 17.31 22.75
C ASP A 60 -92.14 16.56 21.66
N ALA A 61 -92.25 15.24 21.77
CA ALA A 61 -93.13 14.45 20.91
C ALA A 61 -94.61 14.80 21.18
N ALA A 62 -94.98 14.99 22.44
CA ALA A 62 -96.33 15.36 22.86
C ALA A 62 -96.72 16.78 22.43
N LYS A 63 -95.81 17.77 22.52
CA LYS A 63 -95.98 19.11 21.91
C LYS A 63 -96.20 19.01 20.40
N GLY A 64 -95.38 18.21 19.70
CA GLY A 64 -95.51 17.97 18.27
C GLY A 64 -96.83 17.28 17.87
N MET A 65 -97.38 16.42 18.73
CA MET A 65 -98.69 15.80 18.56
C MET A 65 -99.84 16.77 18.85
N LYS A 66 -99.78 17.53 19.97
CA LYS A 66 -100.76 18.56 20.32
C LYS A 66 -100.94 19.56 19.17
N ASN A 67 -99.84 20.08 18.63
CA ASN A 67 -99.89 21.05 17.54
C ASN A 67 -100.56 20.47 16.27
N ARG A 68 -100.38 19.17 15.98
CA ARG A 68 -101.07 18.50 14.87
C ARG A 68 -102.56 18.34 15.12
N ILE A 69 -102.98 17.96 16.32
CA ILE A 69 -104.42 17.85 16.68
C ILE A 69 -105.11 19.21 16.52
N LEU A 70 -104.45 20.31 16.95
CA LEU A 70 -104.99 21.66 16.81
C LEU A 70 -105.09 22.12 15.34
N HIS A 71 -104.17 21.71 14.46
CA HIS A 71 -104.23 22.04 13.03
C HIS A 71 -105.15 21.14 12.20
N SER A 72 -105.23 19.85 12.54
CA SER A 72 -105.92 18.79 11.78
C SER A 72 -106.53 17.77 12.74
N PRO A 73 -107.72 18.04 13.32
CA PRO A 73 -108.35 17.12 14.27
C PRO A 73 -108.86 15.84 13.59
N SER A 74 -108.88 15.80 12.25
CA SER A 74 -109.05 14.61 11.42
C SER A 74 -107.96 13.54 11.65
N GLU A 75 -106.76 13.89 12.10
CA GLU A 75 -105.70 12.93 12.46
C GLU A 75 -105.88 12.29 13.85
N LEU A 76 -106.92 12.65 14.62
CA LEU A 76 -107.09 12.31 16.05
C LEU A 76 -106.74 10.85 16.39
N GLU A 77 -107.38 9.87 15.74
CA GLU A 77 -107.19 8.45 16.09
C GLU A 77 -105.80 7.93 15.69
N ASN A 78 -105.20 8.47 14.62
CA ASN A 78 -103.82 8.16 14.23
C ASN A 78 -102.83 8.71 15.26
N ILE A 79 -103.07 9.92 15.77
CA ILE A 79 -102.24 10.54 16.81
C ILE A 79 -102.44 9.81 18.16
N ARG A 80 -103.67 9.45 18.51
CA ARG A 80 -104.02 8.62 19.68
C ARG A 80 -103.33 7.26 19.63
N ALA A 81 -103.41 6.54 18.50
CA ALA A 81 -102.73 5.25 18.31
C ALA A 81 -101.20 5.39 18.40
N ARG A 82 -100.62 6.45 17.80
CA ARG A 82 -99.18 6.72 17.86
C ARG A 82 -98.71 7.10 19.27
N TYR A 83 -99.48 7.89 20.01
CA TYR A 83 -99.20 8.23 21.41
C TYR A 83 -99.32 7.00 22.31
N ASN A 84 -100.36 6.18 22.14
CA ASN A 84 -100.50 4.90 22.86
C ASN A 84 -99.34 3.93 22.57
N ALA A 85 -98.90 3.80 21.32
CA ALA A 85 -97.72 3.01 20.96
C ALA A 85 -96.44 3.58 21.62
N MET A 86 -96.30 4.91 21.66
CA MET A 86 -95.23 5.55 22.41
C MET A 86 -95.35 5.29 23.91
N LEU A 87 -96.52 5.37 24.55
CA LEU A 87 -96.69 5.07 25.98
C LEU A 87 -96.40 3.60 26.31
N VAL A 88 -96.80 2.64 25.48
CA VAL A 88 -96.45 1.22 25.68
C VAL A 88 -94.93 1.01 25.57
N ALA A 89 -94.25 1.75 24.70
CA ALA A 89 -92.80 1.70 24.56
C ALA A 89 -92.01 2.59 25.56
N ARG A 90 -92.60 3.67 26.08
CA ARG A 90 -91.93 4.74 26.85
C ARG A 90 -92.48 5.05 28.25
N ALA A 91 -93.60 4.47 28.66
CA ALA A 91 -94.14 4.58 30.03
C ALA A 91 -95.31 3.59 30.26
N PRO A 92 -95.11 2.26 30.14
CA PRO A 92 -96.24 1.30 30.11
C PRO A 92 -97.06 1.25 31.41
N TRP A 93 -96.50 1.75 32.52
CA TRP A 93 -97.21 1.95 33.78
C TRP A 93 -98.25 3.07 33.76
N ILE A 94 -98.10 4.10 32.90
CA ILE A 94 -99.11 5.16 32.73
C ILE A 94 -100.38 4.54 32.16
N ARG A 95 -100.26 3.80 31.06
CA ARG A 95 -101.41 3.11 30.46
C ARG A 95 -102.05 2.08 31.41
N ALA A 96 -101.25 1.36 32.20
CA ALA A 96 -101.78 0.47 33.23
C ALA A 96 -102.55 1.22 34.34
N ALA A 97 -102.13 2.44 34.69
CA ALA A 97 -102.81 3.28 35.66
C ALA A 97 -104.09 3.93 35.11
N GLU A 98 -104.12 4.28 33.82
CA GLU A 98 -105.32 4.74 33.10
C GLU A 98 -106.38 3.64 33.05
N GLU A 99 -106.01 2.43 32.61
CA GLU A 99 -106.92 1.26 32.50
C GLU A 99 -107.55 0.87 33.84
N MET A 100 -106.92 1.22 34.97
CA MET A 100 -107.33 0.85 36.33
C MET A 100 -107.82 2.03 37.19
N ARG A 101 -107.89 3.24 36.61
CA ARG A 101 -108.09 4.51 37.32
C ARG A 101 -109.25 4.48 38.33
N ASP A 102 -110.38 3.91 37.92
CA ASP A 102 -111.58 3.85 38.75
C ASP A 102 -111.43 2.91 39.95
N GLN A 103 -110.72 1.79 39.81
CA GLN A 103 -110.50 0.84 40.91
C GLN A 103 -109.56 1.45 41.96
N TRP A 104 -108.48 2.11 41.52
CA TRP A 104 -107.61 2.89 42.39
C TRP A 104 -108.33 4.07 43.07
N SER A 105 -109.38 4.60 42.44
CA SER A 105 -110.28 5.60 43.04
C SER A 105 -111.22 5.01 44.09
N MET A 106 -111.80 3.83 43.82
CA MET A 106 -112.67 3.10 44.77
C MET A 106 -111.94 2.67 46.05
N GLU A 107 -110.65 2.33 45.98
CA GLU A 107 -109.82 2.09 47.17
C GLU A 107 -109.37 3.39 47.89
N GLY A 108 -109.63 4.57 47.33
CA GLY A 108 -109.14 5.85 47.86
C GLY A 108 -107.62 6.06 47.71
N ARG A 109 -106.95 5.24 46.89
CA ARG A 109 -105.48 5.20 46.73
C ARG A 109 -104.96 5.92 45.49
N SER A 110 -105.82 6.66 44.78
CA SER A 110 -105.47 7.49 43.62
C SER A 110 -104.31 8.47 43.89
N ILE A 111 -104.17 8.98 45.12
CA ILE A 111 -103.05 9.83 45.54
C ILE A 111 -101.73 9.03 45.65
N GLU A 112 -101.76 7.77 46.09
CA GLU A 112 -100.57 6.90 46.10
C GLU A 112 -100.13 6.60 44.66
N LEU A 113 -101.08 6.25 43.79
CA LEU A 113 -100.83 6.00 42.37
C LEU A 113 -100.21 7.22 41.68
N ALA A 114 -100.78 8.42 41.89
CA ALA A 114 -100.21 9.65 41.33
C ALA A 114 -98.82 9.98 41.87
N ALA A 115 -98.49 9.62 43.11
CA ALA A 115 -97.14 9.76 43.65
C ALA A 115 -96.15 8.77 43.01
N TRP A 116 -96.57 7.53 42.76
CA TRP A 116 -95.76 6.53 42.07
C TRP A 116 -95.55 6.84 40.58
N LEU A 117 -96.57 7.34 39.88
CA LEU A 117 -96.43 7.74 38.48
C LEU A 117 -95.40 8.87 38.30
N ARG A 118 -95.37 9.86 39.21
CA ARG A 118 -94.31 10.89 39.22
C ARG A 118 -92.92 10.29 39.47
N ARG A 119 -92.80 9.35 40.42
CA ARG A 119 -91.54 8.66 40.74
C ARG A 119 -91.03 7.79 39.59
N LEU A 120 -91.94 7.23 38.78
CA LEU A 120 -91.60 6.47 37.58
C LEU A 120 -91.37 7.36 36.34
N GLY A 121 -91.94 8.56 36.30
CA GLY A 121 -91.73 9.52 35.21
C GLY A 121 -90.28 10.00 35.05
N SER A 122 -89.45 9.84 36.10
CA SER A 122 -88.01 10.10 36.09
C SER A 122 -87.14 8.85 35.87
N VAL A 123 -87.71 7.72 35.45
CA VAL A 123 -86.98 6.46 35.20
C VAL A 123 -87.01 6.13 33.71
N ASP A 124 -85.86 6.24 33.05
CA ASP A 124 -85.65 5.67 31.72
C ASP A 124 -85.74 4.14 31.80
N HIS A 125 -86.64 3.55 31.02
CA HIS A 125 -86.81 2.09 30.90
C HIS A 125 -86.59 1.68 29.44
N ASN A 126 -85.88 0.55 29.24
CA ASN A 126 -85.55 0.05 27.90
C ASN A 126 -86.11 -1.36 27.63
N SER A 127 -86.68 -2.05 28.63
CA SER A 127 -87.05 -3.46 28.51
C SER A 127 -88.46 -3.76 29.05
N PRO A 128 -89.39 -4.26 28.20
CA PRO A 128 -90.72 -4.71 28.64
C PRO A 128 -90.69 -5.79 29.72
N LYS A 129 -89.64 -6.62 29.76
CA LYS A 129 -89.45 -7.67 30.78
C LYS A 129 -89.25 -7.10 32.19
N GLU A 130 -88.71 -5.90 32.29
CA GLU A 130 -88.39 -5.27 33.58
C GLU A 130 -89.60 -4.48 34.09
N THR A 131 -90.27 -3.74 33.20
CA THR A 131 -91.47 -2.97 33.53
C THR A 131 -92.68 -3.85 33.84
N MET A 132 -92.73 -5.08 33.30
CA MET A 132 -93.81 -6.06 33.51
C MET A 132 -94.22 -6.22 35.00
N ALA A 133 -93.26 -6.25 35.93
CA ALA A 133 -93.55 -6.42 37.35
C ALA A 133 -94.28 -5.23 37.99
N ILE A 134 -94.05 -4.00 37.48
CA ILE A 134 -94.79 -2.80 37.91
C ILE A 134 -96.13 -2.73 37.19
N VAL A 135 -96.16 -2.99 35.88
CA VAL A 135 -97.38 -3.00 35.07
C VAL A 135 -98.40 -3.97 35.66
N GLN A 136 -97.97 -5.17 36.06
CA GLN A 136 -98.83 -6.15 36.70
C GLN A 136 -99.26 -5.69 38.12
N ALA A 137 -98.35 -5.17 38.94
CA ALA A 137 -98.70 -4.66 40.27
C ALA A 137 -99.68 -3.46 40.25
N ILE A 138 -99.70 -2.67 39.18
CA ILE A 138 -100.70 -1.61 38.97
C ILE A 138 -102.04 -2.19 38.50
N LYS A 139 -102.02 -3.26 37.68
CA LYS A 139 -103.21 -3.98 37.21
C LYS A 139 -103.91 -4.81 38.29
N ASP A 140 -103.15 -5.37 39.24
CA ASP A 140 -103.69 -6.16 40.35
C ASP A 140 -104.01 -5.30 41.60
N VAL A 141 -103.97 -3.96 41.47
CA VAL A 141 -104.21 -2.97 42.54
C VAL A 141 -103.34 -3.21 43.80
N ALA A 142 -102.12 -3.71 43.59
CA ALA A 142 -101.32 -4.41 44.59
C ALA A 142 -101.04 -3.58 45.87
N PRO A 143 -100.83 -4.24 47.03
CA PRO A 143 -100.57 -3.56 48.29
C PRO A 143 -99.31 -2.67 48.23
N ARG A 144 -99.35 -1.56 48.97
CA ARG A 144 -98.32 -0.50 48.99
C ARG A 144 -96.87 -0.98 49.04
N ASN A 145 -96.59 -2.06 49.79
CA ASN A 145 -95.24 -2.62 49.93
C ASN A 145 -94.75 -3.33 48.66
N GLU A 146 -95.65 -3.94 47.89
CA GLU A 146 -95.33 -4.70 46.69
C GLU A 146 -95.05 -3.76 45.52
N VAL A 147 -95.95 -2.80 45.24
CA VAL A 147 -95.70 -1.76 44.23
C VAL A 147 -94.41 -1.00 44.53
N ARG A 148 -94.18 -0.64 45.81
CA ARG A 148 -92.93 0.00 46.24
C ARG A 148 -91.70 -0.85 45.92
N LYS A 149 -91.73 -2.15 46.23
CA LYS A 149 -90.61 -3.08 45.96
C LYS A 149 -90.34 -3.20 44.45
N CYS A 150 -91.38 -3.23 43.62
CA CYS A 150 -91.22 -3.28 42.17
C CYS A 150 -90.62 -1.97 41.60
N ILE A 151 -91.01 -0.80 42.11
CA ILE A 151 -90.38 0.49 41.76
C ILE A 151 -88.90 0.50 42.19
N GLU A 152 -88.60 0.12 43.43
CA GLU A 152 -87.23 0.11 43.95
C GLU A 152 -86.30 -0.83 43.18
N ASN A 153 -86.82 -1.95 42.67
CA ASN A 153 -86.10 -2.90 41.82
C ASN A 153 -85.82 -2.36 40.39
N LEU A 154 -86.69 -1.51 39.83
CA LEU A 154 -86.34 -0.80 38.58
C LEU A 154 -85.27 0.26 38.83
N GLU A 155 -85.38 1.04 39.91
CA GLU A 155 -84.40 2.06 40.21
C GLU A 155 -83.01 1.49 40.58
N THR A 156 -82.92 0.32 41.22
CA THR A 156 -81.61 -0.33 41.44
C THR A 156 -80.96 -0.69 40.12
N LYS A 157 -81.70 -1.30 39.20
CA LYS A 157 -81.21 -1.64 37.84
C LYS A 157 -80.83 -0.42 37.01
N GLN A 158 -81.57 0.67 37.16
CA GLN A 158 -81.26 1.95 36.53
C GLN A 158 -79.92 2.49 37.07
N ARG A 159 -79.76 2.54 38.40
CA ARG A 159 -78.53 2.99 39.06
C ARG A 159 -77.33 2.07 38.78
N GLU A 160 -77.54 0.77 38.66
CA GLU A 160 -76.53 -0.21 38.23
C GLU A 160 -76.03 0.08 36.80
N ARG A 161 -76.94 0.38 35.87
CA ARG A 161 -76.61 0.77 34.50
C ARG A 161 -75.88 2.13 34.44
N GLU A 162 -76.37 3.12 35.17
CA GLU A 162 -75.73 4.43 35.26
C GLU A 162 -74.31 4.32 35.83
N LEU A 163 -74.07 3.43 36.80
CA LEU A 163 -72.74 3.12 37.31
C LEU A 163 -71.84 2.42 36.28
N ILE A 164 -72.36 1.48 35.48
CA ILE A 164 -71.61 0.86 34.38
C ILE A 164 -71.20 1.92 33.36
N LEU A 165 -72.12 2.82 32.97
CA LEU A 165 -71.84 3.89 32.02
C LEU A 165 -70.85 4.92 32.59
N GLN A 166 -70.91 5.25 33.88
CA GLN A 166 -69.88 6.05 34.55
C GLN A 166 -68.51 5.34 34.52
N ASN A 167 -68.46 4.03 34.71
CA ASN A 167 -67.21 3.27 34.60
C ASN A 167 -66.65 3.24 33.17
N MET A 168 -67.50 3.17 32.14
CA MET A 168 -67.08 3.31 30.73
C MET A 168 -66.49 4.70 30.46
N MET A 169 -67.15 5.77 30.91
CA MET A 169 -66.61 7.14 30.80
C MET A 169 -65.29 7.30 31.57
N ASN A 170 -65.19 6.78 32.80
CA ASN A 170 -63.95 6.79 33.58
C ASN A 170 -62.77 6.08 32.88
N ILE A 171 -63.02 5.16 31.94
CA ILE A 171 -61.98 4.51 31.13
C ILE A 171 -61.57 5.42 29.97
N LEU A 172 -62.54 5.96 29.23
CA LEU A 172 -62.32 6.89 28.11
C LEU A 172 -61.62 8.19 28.57
N GLU A 173 -62.07 8.80 29.66
CA GLU A 173 -61.45 9.99 30.27
C GLU A 173 -59.97 9.75 30.65
N ARG A 174 -59.64 8.57 31.20
CA ARG A 174 -58.25 8.19 31.53
C ARG A 174 -57.35 8.05 30.31
N LYS A 175 -57.92 7.70 29.15
CA LYS A 175 -57.22 7.69 27.87
C LYS A 175 -57.21 9.06 27.17
N GLY A 176 -57.81 10.09 27.76
CA GLY A 176 -57.79 11.46 27.25
C GLY A 176 -58.96 11.84 26.35
N TRP A 177 -60.09 11.12 26.42
CA TRP A 177 -61.32 11.54 25.77
C TRP A 177 -61.99 12.71 26.48
N ASP A 178 -62.52 13.66 25.70
CA ASP A 178 -63.26 14.85 26.19
C ASP A 178 -64.57 15.02 25.41
N LEU A 179 -65.41 13.98 25.44
CA LEU A 179 -66.71 13.96 24.75
C LEU A 179 -67.89 14.00 25.74
N GLN A 180 -68.98 14.60 25.26
CA GLN A 180 -70.22 14.79 26.01
C GLN A 180 -71.37 14.16 25.23
N PHE A 181 -72.26 13.45 25.93
CA PHE A 181 -73.43 12.80 25.34
C PHE A 181 -74.37 13.79 24.63
N SER A 182 -75.13 13.30 23.64
CA SER A 182 -76.12 14.12 22.95
C SER A 182 -77.15 14.73 23.92
N LYS A 183 -77.52 15.99 23.70
CA LYS A 183 -78.44 16.73 24.57
C LYS A 183 -79.82 16.07 24.57
N GLY A 184 -80.25 15.57 25.74
CA GLY A 184 -81.51 14.84 25.88
C GLY A 184 -81.44 13.37 25.48
N ALA A 185 -80.25 12.80 25.30
CA ALA A 185 -80.08 11.37 25.04
C ALA A 185 -80.61 10.53 26.21
N THR A 186 -81.50 9.59 25.90
CA THR A 186 -81.94 8.54 26.83
C THR A 186 -80.77 7.65 27.22
N LEU A 187 -80.87 6.94 28.35
CA LEU A 187 -79.83 6.01 28.80
C LEU A 187 -79.46 4.97 27.72
N ALA A 188 -80.40 4.54 26.87
CA ALA A 188 -80.10 3.67 25.72
C ALA A 188 -79.09 4.31 24.76
N GLN A 189 -79.39 5.52 24.31
CA GLN A 189 -78.57 6.26 23.35
C GLN A 189 -77.21 6.62 23.94
N ARG A 190 -77.13 6.87 25.24
CA ARG A 190 -75.85 7.11 25.94
C ARG A 190 -74.98 5.85 26.00
N PHE A 191 -75.56 4.65 26.09
CA PHE A 191 -74.79 3.40 25.94
C PHE A 191 -74.33 3.18 24.50
N GLU A 192 -75.16 3.53 23.51
CA GLU A 192 -74.83 3.44 22.08
C GLU A 192 -73.68 4.39 21.73
N GLU A 193 -73.75 5.66 22.17
CA GLU A 193 -72.66 6.65 22.04
C GLU A 193 -71.37 6.16 22.72
N ALA A 194 -71.44 5.68 23.97
CA ALA A 194 -70.27 5.18 24.69
C ALA A 194 -69.68 3.88 24.08
N ALA A 195 -70.51 3.02 23.48
CA ALA A 195 -70.04 1.83 22.78
C ALA A 195 -69.30 2.19 21.49
N ASN A 196 -69.83 3.15 20.71
CA ASN A 196 -69.18 3.66 19.50
C ASN A 196 -67.83 4.31 19.82
N TRP A 197 -67.71 5.01 20.96
CA TRP A 197 -66.43 5.58 21.42
C TRP A 197 -65.42 4.50 21.85
N LEU A 198 -65.88 3.41 22.47
CA LEU A 198 -65.02 2.26 22.80
C LEU A 198 -64.54 1.51 21.55
N GLU A 199 -65.41 1.27 20.55
CA GLU A 199 -65.01 0.64 19.27
C GLU A 199 -63.99 1.50 18.50
N LEU A 200 -64.13 2.83 18.55
CA LEU A 200 -63.15 3.75 17.99
C LEU A 200 -61.84 3.73 18.78
N GLU A 201 -61.91 3.62 20.11
CA GLU A 201 -60.72 3.54 20.98
C GLU A 201 -59.96 2.21 20.82
N ASP A 202 -60.65 1.08 20.64
CA ASP A 202 -60.02 -0.22 20.33
C ASP A 202 -59.25 -0.16 18.99
N ARG A 203 -59.74 0.62 18.02
CA ARG A 203 -59.04 0.91 16.76
C ARG A 203 -57.86 1.87 16.98
N ILE A 204 -58.02 2.90 17.81
CA ILE A 204 -56.92 3.80 18.15
C ILE A 204 -55.78 3.03 18.83
N ASP A 205 -56.04 2.17 19.81
CA ASP A 205 -54.98 1.35 20.45
C ASP A 205 -54.19 0.56 19.41
N ALA A 206 -54.87 -0.12 18.48
CA ALA A 206 -54.25 -0.91 17.43
C ALA A 206 -53.41 -0.08 16.43
N VAL A 207 -53.71 1.23 16.29
CA VAL A 207 -52.94 2.18 15.46
C VAL A 207 -51.80 2.82 16.26
N GLU A 208 -52.02 3.11 17.55
CA GLU A 208 -51.03 3.67 18.48
C GLU A 208 -49.88 2.67 18.72
N ASP A 209 -50.19 1.39 18.95
CA ASP A 209 -49.20 0.31 19.05
C ASP A 209 -48.34 0.19 17.77
N ARG A 210 -48.96 0.34 16.59
CA ARG A 210 -48.24 0.30 15.29
C ARG A 210 -47.32 1.50 15.13
N ILE A 211 -47.80 2.69 15.46
CA ILE A 211 -47.03 3.94 15.44
C ILE A 211 -45.83 3.85 16.38
N LEU A 212 -46.03 3.38 17.61
CA LEU A 212 -44.96 3.12 18.57
C LEU A 212 -43.96 2.08 18.03
N GLY A 213 -44.44 1.05 17.33
CA GLY A 213 -43.63 0.02 16.70
C GLY A 213 -42.67 0.48 15.60
N PHE A 214 -42.89 1.66 14.98
CA PHE A 214 -41.94 2.26 14.02
C PHE A 214 -41.35 3.61 14.49
N ARG A 215 -41.67 4.08 15.70
CA ARG A 215 -41.33 5.43 16.15
C ARG A 215 -39.84 5.75 16.12
N ASN A 216 -38.98 4.78 16.40
CA ASN A 216 -37.53 4.97 16.36
C ASN A 216 -36.98 4.98 14.91
N ARG A 217 -37.72 4.37 13.96
CA ARG A 217 -37.36 4.29 12.53
C ARG A 217 -37.82 5.50 11.71
N ARG A 218 -38.96 6.12 12.08
CA ARG A 218 -39.56 7.31 11.43
C ARG A 218 -40.24 8.23 12.48
N PRO A 219 -39.49 8.95 13.33
CA PRO A 219 -40.03 9.68 14.47
C PRO A 219 -41.01 10.81 14.10
N ASN A 220 -40.72 11.55 13.02
CA ASN A 220 -41.57 12.66 12.57
C ASN A 220 -42.98 12.19 12.15
N ALA A 221 -43.07 11.05 11.45
CA ALA A 221 -44.35 10.47 11.04
C ALA A 221 -45.13 9.94 12.25
N ALA A 222 -44.43 9.29 13.19
CA ALA A 222 -45.02 8.78 14.42
C ALA A 222 -45.60 9.90 15.30
N ASP A 223 -44.86 10.97 15.55
CA ASP A 223 -45.33 12.09 16.38
C ASP A 223 -46.53 12.83 15.74
N VAL A 224 -46.60 12.92 14.40
CA VAL A 224 -47.79 13.42 13.67
C VAL A 224 -48.99 12.49 13.85
N GLY A 225 -48.80 11.17 13.74
CA GLY A 225 -49.86 10.18 13.97
C GLY A 225 -50.43 10.23 15.40
N LEU A 226 -49.55 10.37 16.40
CA LEU A 226 -49.95 10.59 17.80
C LEU A 226 -50.70 11.92 17.99
N GLU A 227 -50.32 12.98 17.29
CA GLU A 227 -51.05 14.24 17.33
C GLU A 227 -52.48 14.11 16.74
N ILE A 228 -52.64 13.35 15.65
CA ILE A 228 -53.94 13.04 15.04
C ILE A 228 -54.81 12.23 16.02
N ILE A 229 -54.26 11.18 16.65
CA ILE A 229 -54.93 10.41 17.70
C ILE A 229 -55.40 11.33 18.86
N SER A 230 -54.54 12.26 19.30
CA SER A 230 -54.87 13.22 20.37
C SER A 230 -56.00 14.21 20.01
N LYS A 231 -56.27 14.40 18.71
CA LYS A 231 -57.38 15.20 18.18
C LYS A 231 -58.64 14.33 18.04
N ALA A 232 -58.50 13.10 17.55
CA ALA A 232 -59.59 12.12 17.41
C ALA A 232 -60.28 11.83 18.75
N ARG A 233 -59.52 11.56 19.82
CA ARG A 233 -60.06 11.34 21.18
C ARG A 233 -60.86 12.55 21.72
N LYS A 234 -60.67 13.77 21.18
CA LYS A 234 -61.38 15.01 21.58
C LYS A 234 -62.57 15.38 20.71
N ASN A 235 -62.70 14.83 19.51
CA ASN A 235 -63.78 15.18 18.56
C ASN A 235 -64.65 13.98 18.12
N GLY A 236 -64.22 12.74 18.41
CA GLY A 236 -64.92 11.52 18.03
C GLY A 236 -64.87 11.21 16.53
N ASP A 237 -63.92 11.79 15.78
CA ASP A 237 -63.86 11.63 14.33
C ASP A 237 -63.27 10.29 13.90
N SER A 238 -64.14 9.34 13.55
CA SER A 238 -63.72 8.06 12.97
C SER A 238 -63.07 8.18 11.58
N LYS A 239 -63.20 9.31 10.86
CA LYS A 239 -62.66 9.42 9.49
C LYS A 239 -61.16 9.68 9.49
N SER A 240 -60.68 10.65 10.26
CA SER A 240 -59.24 10.88 10.41
C SER A 240 -58.52 9.66 11.00
N ILE A 241 -59.17 8.84 11.84
CA ILE A 241 -58.62 7.54 12.27
C ILE A 241 -58.57 6.52 11.12
N GLN A 242 -59.58 6.43 10.26
CA GLN A 242 -59.52 5.54 9.09
C GLN A 242 -58.47 5.99 8.06
N GLU A 243 -58.32 7.30 7.85
CA GLU A 243 -57.29 7.86 6.98
C GLU A 243 -55.88 7.62 7.57
N LEU A 244 -55.73 7.72 8.90
CA LEU A 244 -54.50 7.37 9.62
C LEU A 244 -54.21 5.86 9.58
N GLU A 245 -55.21 4.99 9.71
CA GLU A 245 -55.06 3.53 9.54
C GLU A 245 -54.41 3.21 8.19
N HIS A 246 -54.87 3.84 7.10
CA HIS A 246 -54.27 3.66 5.78
C HIS A 246 -52.83 4.20 5.74
N ALA A 247 -52.60 5.46 6.11
CA ALA A 247 -51.27 6.07 6.10
C ALA A 247 -50.23 5.31 6.96
N VAL A 248 -50.65 4.72 8.08
CA VAL A 248 -49.81 3.88 8.94
C VAL A 248 -49.48 2.53 8.29
N ASN A 249 -50.38 1.92 7.51
CA ASN A 249 -50.03 0.72 6.74
C ASN A 249 -49.04 1.07 5.62
N ASP A 250 -49.25 2.20 4.93
CA ASP A 250 -48.40 2.64 3.82
C ASP A 250 -46.98 2.99 4.30
N GLU A 251 -46.82 3.77 5.38
CA GLU A 251 -45.51 4.07 5.99
C GLU A 251 -44.79 2.80 6.48
N ILE A 252 -45.52 1.78 6.97
CA ILE A 252 -44.95 0.48 7.35
C ILE A 252 -44.44 -0.31 6.13
N LEU A 253 -45.11 -0.21 4.97
CA LEU A 253 -44.65 -0.81 3.72
C LEU A 253 -43.42 -0.07 3.18
N ASP A 254 -43.44 1.26 3.16
CA ASP A 254 -42.29 2.09 2.76
C ASP A 254 -41.05 1.81 3.63
N ILE A 255 -41.23 1.61 4.94
CA ILE A 255 -40.15 1.19 5.85
C ILE A 255 -39.61 -0.21 5.49
N GLN A 256 -40.48 -1.16 5.11
CA GLN A 256 -40.05 -2.50 4.71
C GLN A 256 -39.27 -2.46 3.38
N GLU A 257 -39.75 -1.71 2.38
CA GLU A 257 -39.03 -1.53 1.10
C GLU A 257 -37.70 -0.79 1.30
N SER A 258 -37.67 0.27 2.13
CA SER A 258 -36.45 1.00 2.49
C SER A 258 -35.42 0.12 3.20
N ASN A 259 -35.84 -0.68 4.18
CA ASN A 259 -34.94 -1.62 4.87
C ASN A 259 -34.38 -2.67 3.90
N ASN A 260 -35.23 -3.27 3.04
CA ASN A 260 -34.78 -4.23 2.02
C ASN A 260 -33.77 -3.59 1.04
N HIS A 261 -33.94 -2.31 0.69
CA HIS A 261 -32.98 -1.57 -0.15
C HIS A 261 -31.64 -1.34 0.55
N ILE A 262 -31.68 -0.95 1.83
CA ILE A 262 -30.48 -0.78 2.67
C ILE A 262 -29.73 -2.10 2.81
N ASP A 263 -30.40 -3.20 3.11
CA ASP A 263 -29.80 -4.52 3.24
C ASP A 263 -29.15 -5.00 1.93
N ALA A 264 -29.82 -4.80 0.79
CA ALA A 264 -29.27 -5.14 -0.53
C ALA A 264 -28.04 -4.27 -0.90
N LYS A 265 -28.02 -3.00 -0.50
CA LYS A 265 -26.88 -2.10 -0.66
C LYS A 265 -25.70 -2.49 0.25
N ILE A 266 -25.97 -2.83 1.51
CA ILE A 266 -24.96 -3.36 2.44
C ILE A 266 -24.35 -4.65 1.88
N GLN A 267 -25.18 -5.58 1.40
CA GLN A 267 -24.72 -6.82 0.75
C GLN A 267 -23.79 -6.52 -0.43
N HIS A 268 -24.19 -5.63 -1.35
CA HIS A 268 -23.36 -5.23 -2.48
C HIS A 268 -21.98 -4.67 -2.08
N TRP A 269 -21.92 -3.84 -1.03
CA TRP A 269 -20.63 -3.35 -0.53
C TRP A 269 -19.81 -4.45 0.17
N THR A 270 -20.44 -5.41 0.86
CA THR A 270 -19.72 -6.57 1.42
C THR A 270 -19.20 -7.53 0.34
N GLU A 271 -19.88 -7.68 -0.80
CA GLU A 271 -19.39 -8.42 -1.97
C GLU A 271 -18.14 -7.77 -2.59
N LEU A 272 -18.02 -6.44 -2.48
CA LEU A 272 -16.82 -5.67 -2.83
C LEU A 272 -15.71 -5.72 -1.77
N GLY A 273 -15.86 -6.56 -0.73
CA GLY A 273 -14.86 -6.78 0.32
C GLY A 273 -14.93 -5.80 1.50
N LEU A 274 -15.94 -4.93 1.56
CA LEU A 274 -16.10 -3.96 2.64
C LEU A 274 -16.66 -4.63 3.91
N THR A 275 -16.00 -4.44 5.06
CA THR A 275 -16.52 -4.87 6.37
C THR A 275 -17.14 -3.68 7.11
N ILE A 276 -18.47 -3.58 7.04
CA ILE A 276 -19.26 -2.51 7.67
C ILE A 276 -19.60 -2.84 9.14
N TYR A 277 -19.74 -4.13 9.47
CA TYR A 277 -20.05 -4.62 10.81
C TYR A 277 -19.27 -5.91 11.11
N ASP A 278 -18.69 -6.02 12.31
CA ASP A 278 -17.78 -7.11 12.72
C ASP A 278 -18.40 -8.52 12.73
N ASP A 279 -19.73 -8.62 12.90
CA ASP A 279 -20.45 -9.87 13.18
C ASP A 279 -21.05 -10.56 11.92
N LEU A 280 -20.44 -10.37 10.75
CA LEU A 280 -20.71 -11.21 9.56
C LEU A 280 -19.86 -12.50 9.51
N ASN A 281 -19.22 -12.86 10.62
CA ASN A 281 -18.56 -14.14 10.81
C ASN A 281 -19.57 -15.32 10.78
N GLU A 282 -19.19 -16.42 10.12
CA GLU A 282 -20.07 -17.53 9.68
C GLU A 282 -20.87 -18.31 10.76
N LEU A 283 -20.78 -17.90 12.04
CA LEU A 283 -21.33 -18.63 13.18
C LEU A 283 -22.54 -17.96 13.87
N GLN A 284 -22.79 -16.66 13.67
CA GLN A 284 -24.06 -16.00 14.09
C GLN A 284 -24.45 -14.86 13.13
N PRO A 285 -25.14 -15.13 12.01
CA PRO A 285 -25.49 -14.14 11.01
C PRO A 285 -26.71 -13.27 11.41
N SER A 286 -26.64 -12.57 12.55
CA SER A 286 -27.71 -11.67 12.99
C SER A 286 -27.33 -10.68 14.12
N LYS A 287 -26.44 -9.71 13.86
CA LYS A 287 -26.69 -8.37 14.44
C LYS A 287 -27.78 -7.72 13.59
N ILE A 288 -29.05 -7.91 13.98
CA ILE A 288 -30.17 -7.20 13.35
C ILE A 288 -29.93 -5.71 13.58
N LEU A 289 -29.83 -4.93 12.51
CA LEU A 289 -29.67 -3.49 12.60
C LEU A 289 -30.84 -2.89 13.38
N THR A 290 -30.52 -2.05 14.37
CA THR A 290 -31.55 -1.37 15.14
C THR A 290 -32.33 -0.40 14.24
N GLN A 291 -33.58 -0.09 14.63
CA GLN A 291 -34.40 0.89 13.91
C GLN A 291 -33.72 2.26 13.80
N GLU A 292 -32.86 2.59 14.77
CA GLU A 292 -32.09 3.83 14.85
C GLU A 292 -30.92 3.81 13.85
N GLU A 293 -30.10 2.74 13.85
CA GLU A 293 -29.03 2.55 12.85
C GLU A 293 -29.59 2.60 11.40
N LEU A 294 -30.74 1.97 11.14
CA LEU A 294 -31.41 2.00 9.83
C LEU A 294 -31.89 3.40 9.44
N TRP A 295 -32.39 4.20 10.39
CA TRP A 295 -32.80 5.58 10.13
C TRP A 295 -31.59 6.50 9.91
N GLU A 296 -30.49 6.30 10.64
CA GLU A 296 -29.21 7.01 10.40
C GLU A 296 -28.58 6.64 9.05
N ILE A 297 -28.77 5.41 8.56
CA ILE A 297 -28.36 5.01 7.21
C ILE A 297 -29.25 5.71 6.17
N GLU A 298 -30.58 5.65 6.29
CA GLU A 298 -31.50 6.28 5.33
C GLU A 298 -31.29 7.81 5.23
N THR A 299 -31.16 8.49 6.36
CA THR A 299 -31.02 9.96 6.41
C THR A 299 -29.69 10.48 5.88
N ASN A 300 -28.62 9.67 5.93
CA ASN A 300 -27.27 10.06 5.50
C ASN A 300 -26.77 9.18 4.34
N PHE A 301 -27.66 8.55 3.58
CA PHE A 301 -27.32 7.47 2.65
C PHE A 301 -26.25 7.88 1.62
N GLU A 302 -26.41 9.05 1.00
CA GLU A 302 -25.44 9.59 0.03
C GLU A 302 -24.04 9.75 0.65
N GLN A 303 -23.96 10.19 1.91
CA GLN A 303 -22.69 10.38 2.62
C GLN A 303 -22.05 9.03 2.99
N LYS A 304 -22.86 8.06 3.45
CA LYS A 304 -22.37 6.70 3.72
C LYS A 304 -21.91 6.00 2.45
N GLU A 305 -22.61 6.17 1.32
CA GLU A 305 -22.19 5.61 0.02
C GLU A 305 -20.89 6.24 -0.50
N ILE A 306 -20.70 7.55 -0.34
CA ILE A 306 -19.40 8.22 -0.63
C ILE A 306 -18.28 7.68 0.27
N LEU A 307 -18.54 7.50 1.57
CA LEU A 307 -17.57 6.94 2.52
C LEU A 307 -17.22 5.50 2.16
N TRP A 308 -18.19 4.63 1.93
CA TRP A 308 -17.97 3.24 1.51
C TRP A 308 -17.17 3.14 0.21
N ALA A 309 -17.49 3.95 -0.81
CA ALA A 309 -16.71 4.02 -2.04
C ALA A 309 -15.27 4.49 -1.80
N SER A 310 -15.04 5.43 -0.87
CA SER A 310 -13.68 5.85 -0.48
C SER A 310 -12.92 4.75 0.24
N VAL A 311 -13.58 4.00 1.15
CA VAL A 311 -12.94 2.89 1.88
C VAL A 311 -12.52 1.79 0.92
N VAL A 312 -13.38 1.37 -0.01
CA VAL A 312 -13.02 0.34 -1.01
C VAL A 312 -11.78 0.78 -1.79
N LYS A 313 -11.82 2.00 -2.38
CA LYS A 313 -10.68 2.54 -3.14
C LYS A 313 -9.40 2.64 -2.30
N ASN A 314 -9.49 3.15 -1.06
CA ASN A 314 -8.35 3.26 -0.15
C ASN A 314 -7.79 1.87 0.15
N SER A 315 -8.64 0.87 0.38
CA SER A 315 -8.23 -0.51 0.65
C SER A 315 -7.60 -1.21 -0.57
N GLU A 316 -8.01 -0.87 -1.79
CA GLU A 316 -7.39 -1.32 -3.04
C GLU A 316 -6.02 -0.69 -3.24
N SER A 317 -5.92 0.65 -3.14
CA SER A 317 -4.65 1.39 -3.24
C SER A 317 -3.64 0.92 -2.19
N LEU A 318 -4.08 0.73 -0.96
CA LEU A 318 -3.23 0.29 0.15
C LEU A 318 -2.79 -1.17 -0.02
N ARG A 319 -3.67 -2.06 -0.51
CA ARG A 319 -3.29 -3.43 -0.88
C ARG A 319 -2.21 -3.45 -1.96
N ILE A 320 -2.28 -2.57 -2.94
CA ILE A 320 -1.25 -2.46 -3.99
C ILE A 320 0.08 -1.99 -3.37
N MET A 321 0.08 -0.92 -2.58
CA MET A 321 1.31 -0.40 -1.95
C MET A 321 1.95 -1.38 -0.97
N LEU A 322 1.16 -2.08 -0.16
CA LEU A 322 1.67 -3.12 0.76
C LEU A 322 2.31 -4.29 -0.01
N VAL A 323 1.74 -4.68 -1.15
CA VAL A 323 2.32 -5.73 -2.01
C VAL A 323 3.56 -5.24 -2.76
N GLU A 324 3.61 -3.98 -3.19
CA GLU A 324 4.81 -3.37 -3.77
C GLU A 324 5.98 -3.28 -2.76
N ALA A 325 5.68 -3.16 -1.45
CA ALA A 325 6.66 -3.04 -0.36
C ALA A 325 6.87 -4.34 0.45
N GLU A 326 6.36 -5.48 -0.02
CA GLU A 326 6.39 -6.80 0.64
C GLU A 326 5.86 -6.86 2.10
N LEU A 327 4.99 -5.93 2.51
CA LEU A 327 4.47 -5.83 3.87
C LEU A 327 3.25 -6.74 4.12
N GLU A 328 3.13 -7.26 5.35
CA GLU A 328 1.96 -8.06 5.76
C GLU A 328 0.65 -7.26 5.69
N ILE A 329 -0.37 -7.84 5.06
CA ILE A 329 -1.69 -7.22 4.90
C ILE A 329 -2.43 -7.17 6.25
N PRO A 330 -2.77 -5.99 6.81
CA PRO A 330 -3.37 -5.93 8.14
C PRO A 330 -4.80 -6.50 8.21
N PRO A 331 -5.20 -7.11 9.34
CA PRO A 331 -6.52 -7.72 9.52
C PRO A 331 -7.68 -6.70 9.65
N TRP A 332 -7.36 -5.40 9.59
CA TRP A 332 -8.32 -4.30 9.58
C TRP A 332 -8.52 -3.65 8.20
N LEU A 333 -7.78 -4.10 7.17
CA LEU A 333 -7.93 -3.60 5.81
C LEU A 333 -9.36 -3.85 5.30
N GLY A 334 -10.01 -2.80 4.79
CA GLY A 334 -11.39 -2.86 4.32
C GLY A 334 -12.47 -2.71 5.40
N ARG A 335 -12.12 -2.48 6.67
CA ARG A 335 -13.08 -2.08 7.72
C ARG A 335 -13.47 -0.62 7.57
N VAL A 336 -14.77 -0.31 7.63
CA VAL A 336 -15.26 1.08 7.56
C VAL A 336 -14.69 1.93 8.71
N ASP A 337 -14.65 1.38 9.92
CA ASP A 337 -14.16 2.07 11.12
C ASP A 337 -12.65 2.38 11.07
N SER A 338 -11.87 1.68 10.23
CA SER A 338 -10.44 1.89 10.03
C SER A 338 -10.12 2.77 8.82
N ASN A 339 -11.07 3.54 8.27
CA ASN A 339 -10.79 4.42 7.12
C ASN A 339 -9.71 5.47 7.43
N GLU A 340 -9.74 6.07 8.61
CA GLU A 340 -8.71 7.05 9.01
C GLU A 340 -7.31 6.40 9.09
N GLN A 341 -7.23 5.16 9.61
CA GLN A 341 -6.00 4.36 9.67
C GLN A 341 -5.51 3.94 8.27
N MET A 342 -6.42 3.63 7.34
CA MET A 342 -6.08 3.37 5.95
C MET A 342 -5.54 4.63 5.25
N ILE A 343 -6.09 5.81 5.55
CA ILE A 343 -5.64 7.08 4.97
C ILE A 343 -4.28 7.51 5.56
N GLU A 344 -4.07 7.33 6.87
CA GLU A 344 -2.81 7.63 7.55
C GLU A 344 -1.67 6.76 6.99
N MET A 345 -1.83 5.44 6.97
CA MET A 345 -0.81 4.53 6.45
C MET A 345 -0.62 4.63 4.92
N LEU A 346 -1.64 5.04 4.16
CA LEU A 346 -1.47 5.42 2.75
C LEU A 346 -0.56 6.66 2.60
N GLN A 347 -0.73 7.67 3.45
CA GLN A 347 0.08 8.90 3.39
C GLN A 347 1.53 8.65 3.80
N GLU A 348 1.76 7.78 4.79
CA GLU A 348 3.11 7.31 5.15
C GLU A 348 3.78 6.59 3.98
N LEU A 349 3.12 5.59 3.38
CA LEU A 349 3.68 4.83 2.24
C LEU A 349 3.82 5.67 0.96
N GLU A 350 2.93 6.65 0.71
CA GLU A 350 3.09 7.61 -0.38
C GLU A 350 4.29 8.54 -0.13
N GLN A 351 4.53 8.98 1.11
CA GLN A 351 5.69 9.81 1.46
C GLN A 351 7.00 9.02 1.34
N ASP A 352 7.08 7.80 1.90
CA ASP A 352 8.28 6.95 1.82
C ASP A 352 8.65 6.67 0.35
N LYS A 353 7.65 6.32 -0.48
CA LYS A 353 7.81 6.13 -1.92
C LYS A 353 8.26 7.41 -2.63
N GLU A 354 7.75 8.57 -2.25
CA GLU A 354 8.21 9.87 -2.76
C GLU A 354 9.66 10.19 -2.33
N GLU A 355 10.08 9.85 -1.12
CA GLU A 355 11.44 10.10 -0.61
C GLU A 355 12.46 9.15 -1.25
N LEU A 356 12.13 7.87 -1.41
CA LEU A 356 12.95 6.91 -2.16
C LEU A 356 13.10 7.32 -3.63
N VAL A 357 12.02 7.72 -4.30
CA VAL A 357 12.09 8.25 -5.68
C VAL A 357 13.00 9.47 -5.76
N LYS A 358 13.06 10.33 -4.73
CA LYS A 358 13.99 11.47 -4.69
C LYS A 358 15.44 11.03 -4.47
N SER A 359 15.72 10.06 -3.59
CA SER A 359 17.09 9.55 -3.37
C SER A 359 17.62 8.84 -4.61
N VAL A 360 16.86 7.89 -5.16
CA VAL A 360 17.22 7.12 -6.35
C VAL A 360 17.52 8.03 -7.55
N ASN A 361 16.66 9.03 -7.82
CA ASN A 361 16.93 9.99 -8.90
C ASN A 361 18.13 10.91 -8.60
N PHE A 362 18.41 11.24 -7.34
CA PHE A 362 19.58 12.03 -6.97
C PHE A 362 20.87 11.22 -7.18
N GLU A 363 20.91 9.96 -6.73
CA GLU A 363 22.07 9.07 -6.87
C GLU A 363 22.39 8.77 -8.34
N ILE A 364 21.37 8.46 -9.15
CA ILE A 364 21.51 8.32 -10.62
C ILE A 364 22.04 9.61 -11.25
N LEU A 365 21.62 10.79 -10.78
CA LEU A 365 22.13 12.08 -11.27
C LEU A 365 23.56 12.39 -10.83
N GLU A 366 24.03 11.93 -9.67
CA GLU A 366 25.45 12.04 -9.30
C GLU A 366 26.32 11.08 -10.13
N TRP A 367 25.90 9.82 -10.29
CA TRP A 367 26.63 8.83 -11.10
C TRP A 367 26.73 9.25 -12.58
N LYS A 368 25.69 9.91 -13.12
CA LYS A 368 25.73 10.53 -14.48
C LYS A 368 26.64 11.76 -14.59
N LYS A 369 26.99 12.45 -13.50
CA LYS A 369 28.00 13.53 -13.51
C LYS A 369 29.42 12.99 -13.47
N ILE A 370 29.63 11.91 -12.71
CA ILE A 370 30.89 11.15 -12.67
C ILE A 370 31.17 10.51 -14.04
N GLY A 371 30.10 10.14 -14.76
CA GLY A 371 30.15 9.65 -16.13
C GLY A 371 30.07 8.12 -16.24
N LEU A 372 29.66 7.43 -15.17
CA LEU A 372 29.41 5.99 -15.17
C LEU A 372 28.27 5.63 -16.14
N ASN A 373 28.36 4.45 -16.77
CA ASN A 373 27.26 3.93 -17.58
C ASN A 373 26.13 3.41 -16.65
N ILE A 374 24.88 3.80 -16.92
CA ILE A 374 23.68 3.47 -16.12
C ILE A 374 22.56 2.85 -16.99
N GLU A 375 22.84 2.55 -18.27
CA GLU A 375 21.82 2.00 -19.18
C GLU A 375 21.21 0.69 -18.68
N PHE A 376 21.95 -0.10 -17.90
CA PHE A 376 21.46 -1.34 -17.28
C PHE A 376 20.43 -1.12 -16.14
N ILE A 377 20.49 0.01 -15.42
CA ILE A 377 19.51 0.35 -14.38
C ILE A 377 18.26 1.00 -15.01
N GLU A 378 18.47 1.87 -16.01
CA GLU A 378 17.36 2.56 -16.70
C GLU A 378 16.54 1.65 -17.63
N SER A 379 17.09 0.49 -18.03
CA SER A 379 16.39 -0.52 -18.84
C SER A 379 15.73 -1.64 -18.04
N SER A 380 15.86 -1.66 -16.71
CA SER A 380 15.19 -2.65 -15.86
C SER A 380 13.71 -2.32 -15.67
N ASP A 381 12.82 -3.29 -15.88
CA ASP A 381 11.38 -3.19 -15.59
C ASP A 381 11.05 -3.37 -14.09
N ALA A 382 12.04 -3.60 -13.22
CA ALA A 382 11.85 -3.83 -11.78
C ALA A 382 11.15 -2.67 -11.06
N SER A 383 10.49 -2.98 -9.94
CA SER A 383 9.80 -2.02 -9.08
C SER A 383 10.78 -1.00 -8.45
N LEU A 384 10.22 0.07 -7.87
CA LEU A 384 11.02 1.09 -7.18
C LEU A 384 11.70 0.56 -5.91
N TRP A 385 11.12 -0.45 -5.26
CA TRP A 385 11.65 -1.05 -4.03
C TRP A 385 12.78 -2.03 -4.35
N GLU A 386 12.58 -2.96 -5.30
CA GLU A 386 13.66 -3.82 -5.84
C GLU A 386 14.85 -2.97 -6.32
N LYS A 387 14.58 -1.89 -7.07
CA LYS A 387 15.63 -0.96 -7.51
C LYS A 387 16.34 -0.27 -6.35
N SER A 388 15.69 0.00 -5.23
CA SER A 388 16.36 0.61 -4.07
C SER A 388 17.32 -0.37 -3.37
N GLU A 389 16.97 -1.67 -3.30
CA GLU A 389 17.85 -2.71 -2.75
C GLU A 389 19.03 -3.02 -3.70
N ASP A 390 18.77 -3.12 -5.02
CA ASP A 390 19.82 -3.20 -6.05
C ASP A 390 20.80 -2.01 -5.98
N LEU A 391 20.27 -0.78 -5.78
CA LEU A 391 21.08 0.42 -5.67
C LEU A 391 21.92 0.48 -4.38
N ASP A 392 21.41 -0.05 -3.26
CA ASP A 392 22.18 -0.19 -2.01
C ASP A 392 23.38 -1.14 -2.18
N LEU A 393 23.25 -2.20 -2.99
CA LEU A 393 24.36 -3.08 -3.37
C LEU A 393 25.35 -2.41 -4.34
N LEU A 394 24.87 -1.56 -5.25
CA LEU A 394 25.67 -0.86 -6.26
C LEU A 394 26.40 0.38 -5.71
N ARG A 395 25.86 1.06 -4.69
CA ARG A 395 26.45 2.28 -4.10
C ARG A 395 27.93 2.15 -3.71
N PRO A 396 28.39 1.11 -2.97
CA PRO A 396 29.82 0.97 -2.65
C PRO A 396 30.70 0.71 -3.90
N LEU A 397 30.15 0.13 -4.97
CA LEU A 397 30.87 -0.06 -6.23
C LEU A 397 30.98 1.25 -7.02
N ALA A 398 29.93 2.08 -7.03
CA ALA A 398 29.96 3.42 -7.61
C ALA A 398 30.93 4.37 -6.87
N GLU A 399 30.96 4.30 -5.53
CA GLU A 399 31.96 5.04 -4.71
C GLU A 399 33.40 4.59 -5.04
N ALA A 400 33.64 3.28 -5.16
CA ALA A 400 34.93 2.75 -5.58
C ALA A 400 35.31 3.21 -7.01
N ALA A 401 34.36 3.21 -7.95
CA ALA A 401 34.57 3.66 -9.32
C ALA A 401 34.93 5.15 -9.40
N ASN A 402 34.29 6.01 -8.60
CA ASN A 402 34.68 7.41 -8.48
C ASN A 402 36.12 7.56 -7.96
N ILE A 403 36.51 6.80 -6.92
CA ILE A 403 37.88 6.81 -6.39
C ILE A 403 38.90 6.36 -7.46
N LEU A 404 38.57 5.34 -8.27
CA LEU A 404 39.43 4.93 -9.39
C LEU A 404 39.53 6.02 -10.45
N LEU A 405 38.43 6.67 -10.84
CA LEU A 405 38.44 7.77 -11.82
C LEU A 405 39.24 8.99 -11.31
N GLU A 406 39.09 9.37 -10.04
CA GLU A 406 39.95 10.39 -9.41
C GLU A 406 41.43 9.99 -9.41
N SER A 407 41.73 8.70 -9.20
CA SER A 407 43.11 8.20 -9.27
C SER A 407 43.69 8.19 -10.69
N ILE A 408 42.86 7.98 -11.71
CA ILE A 408 43.22 8.04 -13.13
C ILE A 408 43.55 9.48 -13.55
N GLU A 409 42.80 10.48 -13.07
CA GLU A 409 43.10 11.90 -13.33
C GLU A 409 44.42 12.37 -12.68
N LEU A 410 44.96 11.62 -11.72
CA LEU A 410 46.27 11.86 -11.10
C LEU A 410 47.44 11.16 -11.83
N LEU A 411 47.17 10.24 -12.78
CA LEU A 411 48.19 9.57 -13.57
C LEU A 411 48.69 10.45 -14.72
N ASP A 412 49.99 10.34 -15.04
CA ASP A 412 50.58 11.03 -16.18
C ASP A 412 50.25 10.32 -17.50
N SER A 413 49.29 10.88 -18.25
CA SER A 413 48.87 10.33 -19.55
C SER A 413 49.90 10.49 -20.67
N SER A 414 50.98 11.27 -20.49
CA SER A 414 51.87 11.66 -21.61
C SER A 414 52.71 10.53 -22.22
N ILE A 415 52.77 9.35 -21.58
CA ILE A 415 53.51 8.18 -22.07
C ILE A 415 52.60 6.98 -22.34
N ASP A 416 51.59 6.75 -21.49
CA ASP A 416 50.74 5.54 -21.53
C ASP A 416 49.26 5.84 -21.88
N ASN A 417 48.99 6.97 -22.57
CA ASN A 417 47.62 7.49 -22.80
C ASN A 417 46.61 6.44 -23.27
N GLU A 418 46.96 5.63 -24.27
CA GLU A 418 46.05 4.64 -24.88
C GLU A 418 45.55 3.63 -23.83
N ARG A 419 46.47 3.09 -23.02
CA ARG A 419 46.14 2.16 -21.92
C ARG A 419 45.42 2.84 -20.76
N ILE A 420 45.70 4.11 -20.48
CA ILE A 420 45.03 4.86 -19.41
C ILE A 420 43.57 5.14 -19.79
N GLU A 421 43.28 5.42 -21.07
CA GLU A 421 41.90 5.55 -21.57
C GLU A 421 41.19 4.18 -21.67
N GLU A 422 41.89 3.08 -22.02
CA GLU A 422 41.32 1.72 -21.95
C GLU A 422 40.82 1.39 -20.53
N ILE A 423 41.65 1.64 -19.51
CA ILE A 423 41.30 1.48 -18.09
C ILE A 423 40.12 2.41 -17.71
N ARG A 424 40.12 3.65 -18.20
CA ARG A 424 39.07 4.65 -17.92
C ARG A 424 37.71 4.22 -18.47
N GLU A 425 37.67 3.74 -19.71
CA GLU A 425 36.45 3.22 -20.35
C GLU A 425 35.99 1.92 -19.66
N GLY A 426 36.92 1.05 -19.25
CA GLY A 426 36.64 -0.15 -18.46
C GLY A 426 35.95 0.17 -17.13
N VAL A 427 36.50 1.09 -16.34
CA VAL A 427 35.87 1.56 -15.08
C VAL A 427 34.50 2.20 -15.34
N ILE A 428 34.31 2.92 -16.46
CA ILE A 428 33.03 3.57 -16.77
C ILE A 428 31.92 2.58 -17.14
N HIS A 429 32.25 1.45 -17.79
CA HIS A 429 31.27 0.45 -18.22
C HIS A 429 31.06 -0.67 -17.18
N ASP A 430 32.15 -1.22 -16.65
CA ASP A 430 32.14 -2.46 -15.87
C ASP A 430 32.21 -2.23 -14.35
N TRP A 431 31.99 -0.99 -13.86
CA TRP A 431 31.95 -0.68 -12.42
C TRP A 431 30.99 -1.55 -11.60
N HIS A 432 29.93 -2.04 -12.23
CA HIS A 432 28.94 -2.95 -11.65
C HIS A 432 29.51 -4.35 -11.35
N ASN A 433 30.66 -4.71 -11.92
CA ASN A 433 31.37 -5.97 -11.65
C ASN A 433 32.58 -5.75 -10.73
N HIS A 434 32.48 -6.27 -9.51
CA HIS A 434 33.56 -6.27 -8.52
C HIS A 434 34.89 -6.83 -9.05
N ASP A 435 34.87 -7.89 -9.88
CA ASP A 435 36.10 -8.54 -10.35
C ASP A 435 36.79 -7.73 -11.46
N SER A 436 36.03 -7.06 -12.35
CA SER A 436 36.56 -6.05 -13.28
C SER A 436 37.17 -4.89 -12.49
N MET A 437 36.46 -4.36 -11.49
CA MET A 437 36.93 -3.30 -10.62
C MET A 437 38.24 -3.64 -9.89
N GLN A 438 38.41 -4.88 -9.40
CA GLN A 438 39.67 -5.33 -8.82
C GLN A 438 40.79 -5.44 -9.86
N PHE A 439 40.50 -5.86 -11.09
CA PHE A 439 41.49 -5.90 -12.17
C PHE A 439 42.01 -4.49 -12.50
N GLU A 440 41.13 -3.52 -12.73
CA GLU A 440 41.52 -2.14 -13.05
C GLU A 440 42.28 -1.47 -11.90
N THR A 441 41.87 -1.70 -10.65
CA THR A 441 42.62 -1.24 -9.46
C THR A 441 44.08 -1.74 -9.49
N ASN A 442 44.30 -3.00 -9.85
CA ASN A 442 45.64 -3.58 -9.95
C ASN A 442 46.45 -3.03 -11.13
N GLU A 443 45.82 -2.65 -12.23
CA GLU A 443 46.49 -2.00 -13.37
C GLU A 443 46.87 -0.54 -13.08
N ILE A 444 45.97 0.22 -12.44
CA ILE A 444 46.24 1.57 -11.93
C ILE A 444 47.43 1.56 -10.96
N GLU A 445 47.47 0.62 -10.01
CA GLU A 445 48.62 0.47 -9.10
C GLU A 445 49.93 0.16 -9.85
N LYS A 446 49.90 -0.68 -10.90
CA LYS A 446 51.10 -0.97 -11.72
C LYS A 446 51.58 0.27 -12.47
N ILE A 447 50.67 1.04 -13.07
CA ILE A 447 51.02 2.28 -13.80
C ILE A 447 51.55 3.33 -12.83
N SER A 448 50.88 3.57 -11.69
CA SER A 448 51.34 4.49 -10.65
C SER A 448 52.76 4.14 -10.16
N ARG A 449 52.99 2.88 -9.74
CA ARG A 449 54.32 2.41 -9.31
C ARG A 449 55.38 2.52 -10.44
N ARG A 450 55.00 2.31 -11.70
CA ARG A 450 55.89 2.51 -12.86
C ARG A 450 56.23 4.00 -13.06
N GLN A 451 55.26 4.90 -12.92
CA GLN A 451 55.45 6.34 -13.02
C GLN A 451 56.33 6.88 -11.89
N GLU A 452 56.12 6.46 -10.64
CA GLU A 452 56.99 6.78 -9.50
C GLU A 452 58.45 6.35 -9.74
N ARG A 453 58.64 5.09 -10.17
CA ARG A 453 59.97 4.54 -10.50
C ARG A 453 60.61 5.27 -11.68
N HIS A 454 59.81 5.67 -12.68
CA HIS A 454 60.31 6.44 -13.82
C HIS A 454 60.77 7.82 -13.39
N LEU A 455 59.92 8.54 -12.65
CA LEU A 455 60.21 9.85 -12.07
C LEU A 455 61.50 9.80 -11.24
N ALA A 456 61.64 8.82 -10.34
CA ALA A 456 62.86 8.63 -9.54
C ALA A 456 64.12 8.42 -10.41
N MET A 457 64.02 7.66 -11.51
CA MET A 457 65.13 7.46 -12.46
C MET A 457 65.47 8.74 -13.23
N LEU A 458 64.46 9.55 -13.63
CA LEU A 458 64.66 10.84 -14.29
C LEU A 458 65.30 11.86 -13.34
N PHE A 459 64.89 11.89 -12.06
CA PHE A 459 65.56 12.69 -11.02
C PHE A 459 67.04 12.28 -10.87
N GLN A 460 67.33 10.98 -10.72
CA GLN A 460 68.71 10.48 -10.66
C GLN A 460 69.53 10.88 -11.90
N ARG A 461 68.92 10.85 -13.10
CA ARG A 461 69.60 11.26 -14.34
C ARG A 461 69.76 12.78 -14.46
N ALA A 462 68.87 13.57 -13.87
CA ALA A 462 68.98 15.01 -13.79
C ALA A 462 70.13 15.45 -12.86
N GLU A 463 70.39 14.71 -11.77
CA GLU A 463 71.57 14.91 -10.91
C GLU A 463 72.88 14.62 -11.67
N ASP A 464 72.97 13.48 -12.36
CA ASP A 464 74.09 13.09 -13.25
C ASP A 464 74.43 14.17 -14.30
N LEU A 465 73.42 14.93 -14.74
CA LEU A 465 73.51 16.00 -15.75
C LEU A 465 73.59 17.40 -15.13
N SER A 466 73.47 17.54 -13.80
CA SER A 466 73.43 18.82 -13.08
C SER A 466 72.36 19.80 -13.59
N ILE A 467 71.19 19.29 -13.97
CA ILE A 467 70.04 20.09 -14.44
C ILE A 467 69.38 20.81 -13.26
N ASP A 468 68.89 22.04 -13.46
CA ASP A 468 68.03 22.71 -12.47
C ASP A 468 66.63 22.08 -12.44
N VAL A 469 66.39 21.24 -11.44
CA VAL A 469 65.15 20.46 -11.27
C VAL A 469 64.07 21.24 -10.47
N SER A 470 64.29 22.52 -10.14
CA SER A 470 63.41 23.32 -9.25
C SER A 470 61.99 23.58 -9.75
N LYS A 471 61.64 23.13 -10.97
CA LYS A 471 60.31 23.27 -11.58
C LYS A 471 59.68 21.92 -11.99
N SER A 472 60.29 20.80 -11.61
CA SER A 472 59.86 19.44 -11.96
C SER A 472 58.43 19.09 -11.60
N ASN A 473 57.90 19.59 -10.47
CA ASN A 473 56.51 19.40 -10.02
C ASN A 473 55.43 20.02 -10.96
N LYS A 474 55.80 20.42 -12.18
CA LYS A 474 54.93 20.93 -13.24
C LYS A 474 55.28 20.37 -14.63
N TRP A 475 56.15 19.36 -14.70
CA TRP A 475 56.51 18.69 -15.95
C TRP A 475 55.86 17.31 -15.94
N THR A 476 55.29 16.91 -17.07
CA THR A 476 54.99 15.49 -17.30
C THR A 476 56.29 14.70 -17.45
N LEU A 477 56.20 13.38 -17.32
CA LEU A 477 57.30 12.44 -17.56
C LEU A 477 57.87 12.63 -18.96
N ALA A 478 57.03 12.75 -19.99
CA ALA A 478 57.50 13.04 -21.36
C ALA A 478 58.18 14.42 -21.47
N GLU A 479 57.66 15.46 -20.79
CA GLU A 479 58.33 16.77 -20.73
C GLU A 479 59.68 16.73 -19.99
N PHE A 480 59.85 15.83 -19.01
CA PHE A 480 61.08 15.66 -18.24
C PHE A 480 62.10 14.81 -19.01
N GLU A 481 61.67 13.73 -19.68
CA GLU A 481 62.46 12.98 -20.65
C GLU A 481 63.02 13.89 -21.74
N ASN A 482 62.18 14.73 -22.36
CA ASN A 482 62.62 15.65 -23.43
C ASN A 482 63.66 16.67 -22.93
N LYS A 483 63.53 17.20 -21.70
CA LYS A 483 64.52 18.14 -21.12
C LYS A 483 65.83 17.44 -20.76
N ILE A 484 65.78 16.20 -20.28
CA ILE A 484 66.97 15.36 -20.07
C ILE A 484 67.64 15.04 -21.41
N TYR A 485 66.86 14.75 -22.45
CA TYR A 485 67.33 14.49 -23.81
C TYR A 485 68.00 15.71 -24.45
N ASP A 486 67.42 16.90 -24.34
CA ASP A 486 68.03 18.17 -24.78
C ASP A 486 69.35 18.42 -24.04
N ALA A 487 69.41 18.20 -22.73
CA ALA A 487 70.64 18.33 -21.95
C ALA A 487 71.71 17.30 -22.36
N GLU A 488 71.31 16.06 -22.67
CA GLU A 488 72.19 14.98 -23.13
C GLU A 488 72.67 15.16 -24.59
N ILE A 489 71.90 15.86 -25.44
CA ILE A 489 72.32 16.28 -26.79
C ILE A 489 73.36 17.39 -26.72
N ASN A 490 73.16 18.39 -25.85
CA ASN A 490 74.09 19.50 -25.66
C ASN A 490 75.34 19.11 -24.83
N ARG A 491 75.47 17.84 -24.43
CA ARG A 491 76.59 17.29 -23.65
C ARG A 491 77.76 16.90 -24.55
N ASP A 492 78.78 17.75 -24.59
CA ASP A 492 79.97 17.50 -25.39
C ASP A 492 80.82 16.34 -24.79
N ARG A 493 80.60 15.12 -25.31
CA ARG A 493 81.23 13.89 -24.81
C ARG A 493 82.76 13.93 -24.89
N GLU A 494 83.34 14.82 -25.69
CA GLU A 494 84.80 15.03 -25.72
C GLU A 494 85.30 15.93 -24.58
N GLU A 495 84.61 17.04 -24.28
CA GLU A 495 84.94 17.87 -23.11
C GLU A 495 84.77 17.09 -21.82
N GLU A 496 83.72 16.28 -21.68
CA GLU A 496 83.51 15.47 -20.48
C GLU A 496 84.53 14.33 -20.37
N ARG A 497 84.93 13.70 -21.48
CA ARG A 497 86.07 12.76 -21.48
C ARG A 497 87.38 13.46 -21.13
N GLU A 498 87.57 14.71 -21.54
CA GLU A 498 88.70 15.53 -21.10
C GLU A 498 88.61 15.86 -19.59
N VAL A 499 87.44 16.26 -19.07
CA VAL A 499 87.22 16.54 -17.65
C VAL A 499 87.44 15.29 -16.81
N ASN A 500 86.89 14.13 -17.21
CA ASN A 500 87.13 12.86 -16.54
C ASN A 500 88.60 12.40 -16.67
N ARG A 501 89.29 12.63 -17.80
CA ARG A 501 90.75 12.45 -17.89
C ARG A 501 91.54 13.41 -17.00
N LYS A 502 91.06 14.65 -16.80
CA LYS A 502 91.66 15.67 -15.90
C LYS A 502 91.39 15.33 -14.42
N LEU A 503 90.23 14.75 -14.09
CA LEU A 503 89.88 14.24 -12.77
C LEU A 503 90.61 12.93 -12.45
N GLU A 504 90.68 11.99 -13.39
CA GLU A 504 91.54 10.80 -13.29
C GLU A 504 93.01 11.19 -13.13
N LYS A 505 93.52 12.18 -13.88
CA LYS A 505 94.88 12.69 -13.68
C LYS A 505 95.04 13.31 -12.30
N LYS A 506 94.11 14.15 -11.81
CA LYS A 506 94.13 14.65 -10.42
C LYS A 506 94.10 13.53 -9.39
N ALA A 507 93.31 12.48 -9.61
CA ALA A 507 93.24 11.31 -8.73
C ALA A 507 94.55 10.50 -8.75
N LYS A 508 95.10 10.22 -9.93
CA LYS A 508 96.38 9.53 -10.12
C LYS A 508 97.57 10.34 -9.59
N GLU A 509 97.59 11.66 -9.78
CA GLU A 509 98.57 12.56 -9.16
C GLU A 509 98.43 12.61 -7.63
N ASN A 510 97.21 12.57 -7.09
CA ASN A 510 96.99 12.49 -5.64
C ASN A 510 97.45 11.13 -5.08
N LEU A 511 97.25 10.03 -5.81
CA LEU A 511 97.81 8.71 -5.50
C LEU A 511 99.35 8.72 -5.56
N GLU A 512 99.96 9.27 -6.60
CA GLU A 512 101.43 9.36 -6.73
C GLU A 512 102.07 10.24 -5.64
N LYS A 513 101.39 11.32 -5.21
CA LYS A 513 101.81 12.17 -4.08
C LYS A 513 101.79 11.42 -2.72
N VAL A 514 101.09 10.29 -2.60
CA VAL A 514 101.08 9.45 -1.39
C VAL A 514 102.26 8.46 -1.35
N VAL A 515 102.83 8.07 -2.50
CA VAL A 515 103.76 6.93 -2.61
C VAL A 515 105.19 7.21 -2.10
N THR A 516 105.59 8.47 -1.90
CA THR A 516 107.00 8.83 -1.60
C THR A 516 107.37 8.97 -0.11
N LYS A 517 106.57 8.44 0.83
CA LYS A 517 106.99 8.27 2.24
C LYS A 517 106.62 6.91 2.85
N SER A 518 107.66 6.06 2.96
CA SER A 518 107.87 4.98 3.95
C SER A 518 106.82 3.87 4.10
N ASN A 519 107.22 2.66 3.68
CA ASN A 519 106.50 1.40 3.91
C ASN A 519 106.42 1.02 5.40
N LYS A 520 105.22 0.62 5.86
CA LYS A 520 104.94 -0.65 6.57
C LYS A 520 103.45 -0.74 6.97
N ILE A 521 102.68 -1.58 6.29
CA ILE A 521 101.33 -1.99 6.72
C ILE A 521 101.24 -3.51 6.56
N THR A 522 100.69 -4.18 7.58
CA THR A 522 100.27 -5.59 7.54
C THR A 522 98.75 -5.64 7.55
N THR A 523 98.17 -6.66 6.94
CA THR A 523 96.74 -6.78 6.61
C THR A 523 95.81 -6.54 7.80
N GLN A 524 95.02 -5.48 7.74
CA GLN A 524 93.70 -5.35 8.38
C GLN A 524 92.87 -4.28 7.62
N GLN A 525 91.55 -4.48 7.57
CA GLN A 525 90.64 -3.65 6.77
C GLN A 525 90.15 -2.46 7.59
N ASN A 526 90.41 -1.24 7.12
CA ASN A 526 89.77 -0.03 7.64
C ASN A 526 88.80 0.55 6.61
N HIS A 527 87.51 0.31 6.82
CA HIS A 527 86.50 1.30 6.46
C HIS A 527 86.50 2.38 7.54
N ASN A 528 86.83 3.61 7.16
CA ASN A 528 86.51 4.82 7.92
C ASN A 528 86.14 5.88 6.88
N GLU A 529 85.16 6.76 7.04
CA GLU A 529 84.04 6.90 7.97
C GLU A 529 83.57 8.33 7.71
N LYS A 530 82.27 8.55 7.54
CA LYS A 530 81.64 9.76 8.05
C LYS A 530 80.28 9.39 8.63
N THR A 531 80.29 9.15 9.93
CA THR A 531 79.15 9.36 10.85
C THR A 531 77.84 8.67 10.49
N ASP A 532 77.78 7.36 10.75
CA ASP A 532 76.55 6.73 11.25
C ASP A 532 76.50 6.95 12.78
N GLU A 533 75.44 7.57 13.29
CA GLU A 533 75.21 7.76 14.73
C GLU A 533 73.90 7.10 15.19
N ASN A 534 73.78 5.80 14.90
CA ASN A 534 72.59 5.00 15.19
C ASN A 534 72.53 4.60 16.68
N HIS A 535 72.03 5.51 17.52
CA HIS A 535 72.03 5.37 18.99
C HIS A 535 70.82 4.64 19.59
N TRP A 536 69.92 4.11 18.77
CA TRP A 536 68.71 3.40 19.17
C TRP A 536 68.94 1.90 19.39
N ILE A 537 68.35 1.34 20.45
CA ILE A 537 68.49 -0.08 20.82
C ILE A 537 67.12 -0.68 21.15
N GLU A 538 66.81 -1.79 20.50
CA GLU A 538 65.63 -2.63 20.76
C GLU A 538 65.79 -3.36 22.11
N ASN A 539 64.86 -3.10 23.03
CA ASN A 539 64.73 -3.76 24.34
C ASN A 539 63.33 -4.40 24.44
N THR A 540 63.16 -5.36 25.34
CA THR A 540 61.87 -6.03 25.59
C THR A 540 61.51 -5.92 27.07
N THR A 541 60.24 -5.63 27.39
CA THR A 541 59.74 -5.62 28.78
C THR A 541 59.46 -7.04 29.29
N ALA A 542 59.22 -7.18 30.60
CA ALA A 542 58.89 -8.47 31.22
C ALA A 542 57.65 -9.16 30.60
N ASP A 543 56.71 -8.36 30.07
CA ASP A 543 55.48 -8.82 29.41
C ASP A 543 55.66 -9.04 27.89
N GLY A 544 56.90 -9.20 27.41
CA GLY A 544 57.22 -9.58 26.03
C GLY A 544 57.09 -8.49 24.97
N LYS A 545 56.71 -7.25 25.33
CA LYS A 545 56.57 -6.14 24.37
C LYS A 545 57.89 -5.44 24.11
N LYS A 546 58.18 -5.18 22.84
CA LYS A 546 59.41 -4.52 22.38
C LYS A 546 59.29 -2.99 22.38
N PHE A 547 60.37 -2.29 22.69
CA PHE A 547 60.51 -0.84 22.59
C PHE A 547 61.94 -0.44 22.22
N TYR A 548 62.13 0.73 21.64
CA TYR A 548 63.43 1.24 21.18
C TYR A 548 63.88 2.37 22.11
N PHE A 549 65.12 2.31 22.58
CA PHE A 549 65.69 3.27 23.54
C PHE A 549 66.94 3.93 22.97
N ASN A 550 67.01 5.26 23.01
CA ASN A 550 68.17 6.03 22.55
C ASN A 550 69.18 6.22 23.70
N LYS A 551 70.38 5.64 23.55
CA LYS A 551 71.43 5.71 24.59
C LYS A 551 72.04 7.10 24.81
N GLN A 552 71.92 8.04 23.87
CA GLN A 552 72.38 9.42 24.08
C GLN A 552 71.29 10.30 24.71
N THR A 553 70.09 10.35 24.12
CA THR A 553 69.02 11.27 24.60
C THR A 553 68.26 10.75 25.81
N LYS A 554 68.33 9.43 26.08
CA LYS A 554 67.57 8.69 27.11
C LYS A 554 66.06 8.60 26.85
N GLU A 555 65.64 8.80 25.61
CA GLU A 555 64.24 8.69 25.18
C GLU A 555 63.90 7.24 24.79
N SER A 556 62.61 6.89 24.88
CA SER A 556 62.09 5.56 24.55
C SER A 556 60.83 5.64 23.70
N THR A 557 60.79 4.95 22.57
CA THR A 557 59.64 4.85 21.65
C THR A 557 59.16 3.41 21.52
N TRP A 558 57.86 3.21 21.30
CA TRP A 558 57.29 1.88 21.02
C TRP A 558 57.33 1.53 19.51
N GLU A 559 57.46 2.54 18.66
CA GLU A 559 57.60 2.41 17.21
C GLU A 559 59.06 2.39 16.78
N LYS A 560 59.34 1.70 15.67
CA LYS A 560 60.70 1.44 15.16
C LYS A 560 61.22 2.63 14.34
N PRO A 561 62.39 3.22 14.69
CA PRO A 561 63.01 4.27 13.88
C PRO A 561 63.35 3.81 12.45
N ILE A 562 63.22 4.73 11.49
CA ILE A 562 63.15 4.44 10.04
C ILE A 562 64.44 3.84 9.44
N PHE A 563 65.59 3.97 10.11
CA PHE A 563 66.90 3.55 9.57
C PHE A 563 67.46 2.27 10.22
N MET A 564 66.97 1.10 9.79
CA MET A 564 67.59 -0.21 10.06
C MET A 564 67.37 -1.19 8.88
N PRO A 565 68.43 -1.70 8.23
CA PRO A 565 68.31 -2.73 7.20
C PRO A 565 68.00 -4.11 7.79
N ILE A 566 67.32 -4.96 7.00
CA ILE A 566 66.96 -6.34 7.35
C ILE A 566 67.94 -7.31 6.68
N ILE A 567 68.31 -8.39 7.38
CA ILE A 567 69.09 -9.51 6.85
C ILE A 567 68.28 -10.79 7.04
N GLU A 568 68.03 -11.52 5.94
CA GLU A 568 67.43 -12.85 5.98
C GLU A 568 68.49 -13.95 5.86
N VAL A 569 68.31 -15.05 6.60
CA VAL A 569 69.07 -16.30 6.46
C VAL A 569 68.09 -17.48 6.53
N LYS A 570 68.30 -18.50 5.70
CA LYS A 570 67.35 -19.61 5.46
C LYS A 570 67.65 -20.89 6.26
N THR A 571 66.58 -21.59 6.65
CA THR A 571 66.49 -23.04 6.98
C THR A 571 67.31 -23.52 8.21
N VAL A 572 67.01 -24.63 8.90
CA VAL A 572 66.15 -25.83 8.69
C VAL A 572 65.49 -26.22 10.04
N GLU A 573 64.32 -26.87 10.05
CA GLU A 573 63.84 -27.71 11.18
C GLU A 573 63.37 -29.10 10.69
N SER A 574 63.49 -30.14 11.53
CA SER A 574 63.10 -31.53 11.17
C SER A 574 63.03 -32.53 12.36
N VAL A 575 61.84 -33.15 12.57
CA VAL A 575 61.54 -34.45 13.28
C VAL A 575 61.93 -34.56 14.79
N GLU A 576 61.40 -35.43 15.68
CA GLU A 576 60.51 -36.64 15.71
C GLU A 576 59.57 -36.55 16.96
N GLU A 577 58.51 -37.34 17.27
CA GLU A 577 57.68 -38.45 16.68
C GLU A 577 56.34 -38.49 17.48
N THR A 578 55.49 -39.53 17.32
CA THR A 578 54.23 -39.90 18.04
C THR A 578 52.97 -39.10 17.61
N LYS A 579 51.85 -39.67 17.11
CA LYS A 579 51.10 -40.97 17.27
C LYS A 579 50.31 -41.05 18.59
N GLU A 580 49.06 -41.53 18.67
CA GLU A 580 48.26 -42.57 17.95
C GLU A 580 46.82 -42.04 17.59
N GLU A 581 46.16 -42.40 16.47
CA GLU A 581 45.22 -43.53 16.21
C GLU A 581 43.88 -43.49 17.04
N ILE A 582 42.65 -43.77 16.53
CA ILE A 582 42.13 -44.34 15.26
C ILE A 582 40.61 -43.96 15.01
N VAL A 583 39.98 -44.45 13.92
CA VAL A 583 38.52 -44.63 13.53
C VAL A 583 38.15 -43.82 12.24
N HIS A 584 38.01 -44.40 11.03
CA HIS A 584 36.91 -45.23 10.43
C HIS A 584 35.52 -44.52 10.32
N ASP A 585 34.61 -44.76 9.36
CA ASP A 585 34.65 -45.19 7.93
C ASP A 585 33.28 -44.75 7.29
N GLU A 586 32.75 -45.10 6.10
CA GLU A 586 32.94 -46.20 5.12
C GLU A 586 32.50 -45.73 3.69
N SER A 587 32.45 -46.65 2.71
CA SER A 587 31.79 -46.72 1.37
C SER A 587 30.85 -45.60 0.82
N GLN A 588 30.85 -45.22 -0.48
CA GLN A 588 30.66 -45.99 -1.77
C GLN A 588 29.18 -46.40 -2.03
N GLU A 589 28.67 -46.69 -3.24
CA GLU A 589 29.20 -47.06 -4.59
C GLU A 589 28.16 -46.55 -5.68
N VAL A 590 28.12 -46.71 -7.03
CA VAL A 590 28.71 -47.57 -8.10
C VAL A 590 28.65 -46.86 -9.48
N ALA A 591 29.41 -47.36 -10.49
CA ALA A 591 29.18 -47.36 -11.96
C ALA A 591 29.12 -46.01 -12.74
N GLU A 592 29.97 -45.72 -13.75
CA GLU A 592 30.32 -46.41 -15.04
C GLU A 592 29.26 -46.21 -16.15
N ILE A 593 29.62 -45.90 -17.41
CA ILE A 593 30.50 -46.57 -18.40
C ILE A 593 31.34 -45.50 -19.17
N LEU A 594 32.70 -45.60 -19.27
CA LEU A 594 33.53 -46.27 -20.31
C LEU A 594 33.38 -45.67 -21.73
N ASP A 595 34.36 -45.59 -22.65
CA ASP A 595 35.76 -46.08 -22.85
C ASP A 595 36.39 -45.17 -23.98
N GLN A 596 37.68 -44.96 -24.35
CA GLN A 596 39.02 -45.60 -24.35
C GLN A 596 40.12 -44.50 -24.49
N VAL A 597 41.45 -44.67 -24.28
CA VAL A 597 42.28 -45.70 -23.59
C VAL A 597 43.63 -45.11 -23.11
N SER A 598 44.05 -45.64 -21.96
CA SER A 598 45.36 -45.73 -21.29
C SER A 598 46.71 -45.40 -22.00
N SER A 599 47.67 -44.97 -21.18
CA SER A 599 49.13 -45.07 -21.36
C SER A 599 49.70 -46.33 -20.65
N VAL A 600 51.01 -46.64 -20.75
CA VAL A 600 51.91 -47.19 -19.68
C VAL A 600 53.20 -47.87 -20.21
N ASN A 601 54.35 -47.44 -19.67
CA ASN A 601 55.68 -48.08 -19.47
C ASN A 601 56.57 -48.64 -20.62
N LEU A 602 57.87 -48.74 -20.26
CA LEU A 602 59.02 -49.22 -21.04
C LEU A 602 59.30 -50.72 -20.73
N GLU A 603 60.06 -51.43 -21.59
CA GLU A 603 61.46 -51.85 -21.29
C GLU A 603 62.18 -52.66 -22.40
N ILE A 604 63.52 -52.50 -22.43
CA ILE A 604 64.58 -53.49 -22.81
C ILE A 604 64.94 -53.79 -24.31
N GLU A 605 66.14 -53.29 -24.66
CA GLU A 605 67.27 -53.88 -25.44
C GLU A 605 67.28 -54.18 -26.96
N LEU A 606 68.13 -53.39 -27.65
CA LEU A 606 69.28 -53.78 -28.51
C LEU A 606 69.10 -54.59 -29.80
N LYS A 607 69.46 -53.95 -30.93
CA LYS A 607 70.53 -54.42 -31.84
C LYS A 607 71.05 -53.35 -32.81
N ASP A 608 72.33 -53.44 -33.17
CA ASP A 608 73.00 -52.57 -34.14
C ASP A 608 72.61 -52.86 -35.60
N GLU A 609 72.62 -51.84 -36.46
CA GLU A 609 73.53 -51.79 -37.63
C GLU A 609 73.58 -50.36 -38.25
N ASN A 610 74.74 -49.99 -38.80
CA ASN A 610 75.06 -48.71 -39.45
C ASN A 610 75.33 -48.94 -40.95
N PRO A 611 75.32 -47.92 -41.83
CA PRO A 611 74.50 -46.70 -41.91
C PRO A 611 73.89 -46.56 -43.35
N PRO A 612 73.40 -45.39 -43.83
CA PRO A 612 74.31 -44.32 -44.28
C PRO A 612 73.89 -42.89 -43.86
N LEU A 613 74.83 -41.95 -43.98
CA LEU A 613 74.63 -40.51 -43.73
C LEU A 613 73.80 -39.84 -44.83
N ILE A 614 73.15 -38.71 -44.52
CA ILE A 614 73.40 -37.37 -45.13
C ILE A 614 72.53 -36.28 -44.44
N SER A 615 73.13 -35.11 -44.23
CA SER A 615 72.60 -33.78 -43.80
C SER A 615 71.18 -33.65 -43.22
N ASN A 616 71.07 -33.06 -42.02
CA ASN A 616 69.86 -32.36 -41.53
C ASN A 616 70.15 -31.23 -40.51
N GLU A 617 71.35 -31.15 -39.91
CA GLU A 617 71.68 -30.16 -38.86
C GLU A 617 71.71 -28.71 -39.36
N GLU A 618 71.89 -28.49 -40.66
CA GLU A 618 72.05 -27.16 -41.27
C GLU A 618 70.70 -26.42 -41.47
N GLU A 619 69.58 -27.13 -41.56
CA GLU A 619 68.27 -26.52 -41.89
C GLU A 619 67.57 -25.84 -40.69
N GLN A 620 67.98 -26.12 -39.44
CA GLN A 620 67.32 -25.60 -38.23
C GLN A 620 68.10 -24.49 -37.50
N TYR A 621 69.25 -24.05 -38.04
CA TYR A 621 70.16 -23.09 -37.38
C TYR A 621 69.46 -21.82 -36.85
N LEU A 622 68.56 -21.22 -37.64
CA LEU A 622 67.85 -19.98 -37.25
C LEU A 622 66.87 -20.20 -36.08
N LYS A 623 66.16 -21.34 -36.07
CA LYS A 623 65.24 -21.70 -34.98
C LYS A 623 66.00 -22.03 -33.69
N ASN A 624 67.12 -22.75 -33.80
CA ASN A 624 68.01 -23.05 -32.68
C ASN A 624 68.55 -21.77 -32.03
N TYR A 625 68.93 -20.76 -32.82
CA TYR A 625 69.44 -19.49 -32.31
C TYR A 625 68.37 -18.64 -31.59
N LEU A 626 67.12 -18.66 -32.06
CA LEU A 626 66.01 -17.97 -31.40
C LEU A 626 65.44 -18.72 -30.18
N GLY A 627 65.66 -20.03 -30.10
CA GLY A 627 65.12 -20.93 -29.05
C GLY A 627 63.83 -21.67 -29.43
N ILE A 628 63.43 -21.64 -30.71
CA ILE A 628 62.12 -22.07 -31.23
C ILE A 628 62.22 -23.50 -31.79
N ILE A 629 62.75 -24.44 -30.99
CA ILE A 629 63.07 -25.79 -31.49
C ILE A 629 61.83 -26.68 -31.40
N GLY A 630 61.15 -26.88 -32.54
CA GLY A 630 59.93 -27.68 -32.64
C GLY A 630 58.62 -26.88 -32.60
N GLU A 631 58.71 -25.56 -32.41
CA GLU A 631 57.58 -24.62 -32.43
C GLU A 631 57.46 -23.92 -33.81
N ASP A 632 56.26 -23.44 -34.13
CA ASP A 632 55.99 -22.63 -35.33
C ASP A 632 56.30 -21.14 -35.05
N PRO A 633 57.21 -20.49 -35.80
CA PRO A 633 57.48 -19.05 -35.67
C PRO A 633 56.23 -18.16 -35.73
N LEU A 634 55.17 -18.53 -36.46
CA LEU A 634 53.92 -17.77 -36.55
C LEU A 634 53.04 -17.92 -35.29
N ALA A 635 53.05 -19.09 -34.65
CA ALA A 635 52.42 -19.29 -33.34
C ALA A 635 53.17 -18.52 -32.24
N VAL A 636 54.51 -18.49 -32.31
CA VAL A 636 55.31 -17.65 -31.40
C VAL A 636 55.03 -16.17 -31.63
N GLU A 637 54.95 -15.69 -32.88
CA GLU A 637 54.69 -14.27 -33.18
C GLU A 637 53.35 -13.80 -32.64
N SER A 638 52.29 -14.57 -32.88
CA SER A 638 50.92 -14.25 -32.46
C SER A 638 50.66 -14.42 -30.95
N SER A 639 51.54 -15.10 -30.20
CA SER A 639 51.32 -15.41 -28.77
C SER A 639 51.27 -14.20 -27.84
N ARG A 640 52.01 -13.12 -28.13
CA ARG A 640 52.01 -11.84 -27.38
C ARG A 640 52.75 -10.74 -28.14
N PRO A 641 52.42 -9.45 -27.94
CA PRO A 641 53.14 -8.34 -28.57
C PRO A 641 54.58 -8.25 -28.07
N ARG A 642 55.52 -8.09 -29.01
CA ARG A 642 56.98 -8.06 -28.77
C ARG A 642 57.64 -6.94 -29.57
N ASP A 643 58.95 -6.82 -29.42
CA ASP A 643 59.81 -6.00 -30.31
C ASP A 643 59.50 -6.30 -31.79
N LEU A 644 59.03 -5.30 -32.53
CA LEU A 644 58.67 -5.40 -33.94
C LEU A 644 59.82 -5.97 -34.79
N ARG A 645 61.09 -5.79 -34.38
CA ARG A 645 62.25 -6.39 -35.07
C ARG A 645 62.28 -7.90 -34.93
N VAL A 646 61.90 -8.43 -33.76
CA VAL A 646 61.82 -9.88 -33.49
C VAL A 646 60.60 -10.49 -34.18
N GLN A 647 59.44 -9.82 -34.16
CA GLN A 647 58.27 -10.28 -34.90
C GLN A 647 58.49 -10.26 -36.42
N ARG A 648 59.17 -9.23 -36.94
CA ARG A 648 59.57 -9.18 -38.36
C ARG A 648 60.48 -10.35 -38.74
N LEU A 649 61.40 -10.76 -37.86
CA LEU A 649 62.21 -11.97 -38.05
C LEU A 649 61.35 -13.25 -38.02
N LEU A 650 60.44 -13.38 -37.04
CA LEU A 650 59.54 -14.52 -36.93
C LEU A 650 58.67 -14.72 -38.18
N ARG A 651 58.14 -13.64 -38.77
CA ARG A 651 57.33 -13.70 -40.01
C ARG A 651 58.16 -13.90 -41.28
N LEU A 652 59.46 -13.56 -41.26
CA LEU A 652 60.37 -13.81 -42.39
C LEU A 652 60.90 -15.26 -42.43
N ILE A 653 61.05 -15.94 -41.28
CA ILE A 653 61.58 -17.31 -41.23
C ILE A 653 60.74 -18.30 -42.06
N PRO A 654 59.41 -18.42 -41.91
CA PRO A 654 58.58 -19.31 -42.73
C PRO A 654 58.66 -19.03 -44.23
N LEU A 655 58.84 -17.77 -44.65
CA LEU A 655 59.04 -17.42 -46.07
C LEU A 655 60.40 -17.89 -46.59
N ILE A 656 61.45 -17.73 -45.80
CA ILE A 656 62.81 -18.22 -46.14
C ILE A 656 62.82 -19.75 -46.21
N GLU A 657 62.09 -20.43 -45.32
CA GLU A 657 61.95 -21.89 -45.29
C GLU A 657 61.04 -22.48 -46.39
N SER A 658 60.18 -21.67 -47.03
CA SER A 658 59.20 -22.15 -48.02
C SER A 658 59.48 -21.72 -49.47
N GLU A 659 59.93 -20.49 -49.73
CA GLU A 659 60.05 -19.95 -51.10
C GLU A 659 61.44 -20.10 -51.74
N PHE A 660 62.49 -20.48 -50.99
CA PHE A 660 63.89 -20.43 -51.44
C PHE A 660 64.63 -21.78 -51.38
N ASN A 661 65.65 -21.96 -52.24
CA ASN A 661 66.50 -23.17 -52.31
C ASN A 661 67.60 -23.16 -51.23
N ASN A 662 68.17 -24.31 -50.88
CA ASN A 662 69.11 -24.45 -49.75
C ASN A 662 70.36 -23.54 -49.85
N ASP A 663 70.97 -23.37 -51.02
CA ASP A 663 72.08 -22.41 -51.22
C ASP A 663 71.64 -20.96 -50.89
N GLU A 664 70.41 -20.60 -51.25
CA GLU A 664 69.84 -19.27 -51.04
C GLU A 664 69.38 -19.06 -49.59
N ARG A 665 68.89 -20.11 -48.93
CA ARG A 665 68.64 -20.14 -47.48
C ARG A 665 69.94 -19.90 -46.72
N LEU A 666 71.04 -20.52 -47.16
CA LEU A 666 72.36 -20.36 -46.55
C LEU A 666 72.89 -18.93 -46.76
N GLU A 667 72.75 -18.34 -47.96
CA GLU A 667 73.07 -16.92 -48.18
C GLU A 667 72.21 -16.00 -47.29
N LEU A 668 70.89 -16.22 -47.23
CA LEU A 668 69.97 -15.41 -46.43
C LEU A 668 70.26 -15.54 -44.92
N ALA A 669 70.48 -16.75 -44.41
CA ALA A 669 70.89 -17.01 -43.02
C ALA A 669 72.21 -16.30 -42.67
N ASN A 670 73.21 -16.34 -43.56
CA ASN A 670 74.47 -15.60 -43.40
C ASN A 670 74.28 -14.07 -43.41
N THR A 671 73.24 -13.54 -44.08
CA THR A 671 72.88 -12.10 -43.96
C THR A 671 72.05 -11.75 -42.73
N LEU A 672 71.34 -12.72 -42.15
CA LEU A 672 70.60 -12.56 -40.89
C LEU A 672 71.51 -12.67 -39.66
N GLU A 673 72.53 -13.52 -39.69
CA GLU A 673 73.41 -13.81 -38.55
C GLU A 673 74.01 -12.54 -37.88
N PRO A 674 74.50 -11.51 -38.61
CA PRO A 674 75.01 -10.28 -38.00
C PRO A 674 73.91 -9.44 -37.32
N LEU A 675 72.70 -9.45 -37.88
CA LEU A 675 71.54 -8.73 -37.32
C LEU A 675 71.08 -9.41 -36.03
N MET A 676 70.94 -10.75 -36.06
CA MET A 676 70.57 -11.53 -34.87
C MET A 676 71.59 -11.36 -33.74
N LYS A 677 72.89 -11.43 -34.04
CA LYS A 677 73.98 -11.16 -33.06
C LYS A 677 73.96 -9.74 -32.51
N ASN A 678 73.54 -8.74 -33.29
CA ASN A 678 73.35 -7.38 -32.80
C ASN A 678 72.15 -7.27 -31.84
N ILE A 679 71.03 -7.97 -32.11
CA ILE A 679 69.88 -8.03 -31.19
C ILE A 679 70.25 -8.79 -29.92
N GLU A 680 70.88 -9.97 -30.00
CA GLU A 680 71.35 -10.74 -28.84
C GLU A 680 72.26 -9.89 -27.94
N LYS A 681 73.27 -9.24 -28.53
CA LYS A 681 74.18 -8.34 -27.80
C LYS A 681 73.46 -7.17 -27.14
N TRP A 682 72.41 -6.63 -27.77
CA TRP A 682 71.62 -5.52 -27.23
C TRP A 682 70.73 -5.97 -26.06
N VAL A 683 70.04 -7.11 -26.21
CA VAL A 683 69.25 -7.75 -25.14
C VAL A 683 70.17 -8.05 -23.97
N ARG A 684 71.27 -8.75 -24.23
CA ARG A 684 72.30 -9.11 -23.26
C ARG A 684 72.78 -7.91 -22.44
N VAL A 685 73.19 -6.82 -23.09
CA VAL A 685 73.63 -5.61 -22.39
C VAL A 685 72.54 -5.09 -21.45
N ARG A 686 71.30 -4.93 -21.93
CA ARG A 686 70.21 -4.38 -21.09
C ARG A 686 69.85 -5.34 -19.96
N SER A 687 69.85 -6.65 -20.21
CA SER A 687 69.56 -7.68 -19.20
C SER A 687 70.69 -7.83 -18.17
N GLU A 688 71.97 -7.73 -18.56
CA GLU A 688 73.11 -7.74 -17.63
C GLU A 688 73.07 -6.50 -16.70
N HIS A 689 72.78 -5.31 -17.23
CA HIS A 689 72.59 -4.09 -16.41
C HIS A 689 71.38 -4.21 -15.45
N ARG A 690 70.36 -4.99 -15.82
CA ARG A 690 69.14 -5.24 -15.04
C ARG A 690 69.18 -6.51 -14.20
N ARG A 691 70.32 -7.22 -14.19
CA ARG A 691 70.55 -8.49 -13.48
C ARG A 691 69.55 -9.62 -13.85
N CYS A 692 69.03 -9.60 -15.08
CA CYS A 692 68.08 -10.58 -15.61
C CYS A 692 68.59 -11.31 -16.88
N TRP A 693 69.91 -11.31 -17.11
CA TRP A 693 70.52 -12.13 -18.16
C TRP A 693 70.78 -13.54 -17.68
N GLU A 694 70.41 -14.53 -18.49
CA GLU A 694 70.68 -15.95 -18.24
C GLU A 694 71.01 -16.66 -19.57
N SER A 695 72.07 -17.46 -19.58
CA SER A 695 72.66 -18.01 -20.81
C SER A 695 72.14 -19.40 -21.22
N SER A 696 71.12 -19.92 -20.54
CA SER A 696 70.52 -21.24 -20.82
C SER A 696 69.27 -21.20 -21.70
N GLU A 697 68.74 -20.00 -21.99
CA GLU A 697 67.56 -19.79 -22.83
C GLU A 697 67.91 -19.17 -24.18
N GLY A 698 67.03 -19.37 -25.17
CA GLY A 698 67.11 -18.71 -26.46
C GLY A 698 66.69 -17.24 -26.44
N LEU A 699 67.01 -16.52 -27.51
CA LEU A 699 66.88 -15.06 -27.60
C LEU A 699 65.46 -14.54 -27.32
N ILE A 700 64.41 -15.30 -27.65
CA ILE A 700 63.03 -14.85 -27.43
C ILE A 700 62.66 -14.88 -25.94
N ALA A 701 62.99 -15.94 -25.20
CA ALA A 701 62.70 -15.99 -23.77
C ALA A 701 63.55 -14.98 -22.97
N GLN A 702 64.79 -14.72 -23.40
CA GLN A 702 65.63 -13.64 -22.88
C GLN A 702 65.02 -12.24 -23.14
N MET A 703 64.52 -11.99 -24.36
CA MET A 703 63.81 -10.76 -24.70
C MET A 703 62.52 -10.63 -23.89
N ASP A 704 61.76 -11.72 -23.72
CA ASP A 704 60.48 -11.71 -23.03
C ASP A 704 60.64 -11.41 -21.54
N ARG A 705 61.68 -11.96 -20.89
CA ARG A 705 62.03 -11.61 -19.49
C ARG A 705 62.58 -10.18 -19.36
N LEU A 706 63.33 -9.69 -20.36
CA LEU A 706 63.75 -8.28 -20.40
C LEU A 706 62.56 -7.32 -20.57
N GLN A 707 61.57 -7.67 -21.40
CA GLN A 707 60.35 -6.89 -21.65
C GLN A 707 59.51 -6.77 -20.37
N ASN A 708 59.30 -7.89 -19.65
CA ASN A 708 58.59 -7.86 -18.37
C ASN A 708 59.24 -6.89 -17.37
N ILE A 709 60.58 -6.91 -17.26
CA ILE A 709 61.33 -6.04 -16.34
C ILE A 709 61.43 -4.58 -16.86
N LEU A 710 61.24 -4.34 -18.15
CA LEU A 710 61.10 -2.99 -18.73
C LEU A 710 59.73 -2.37 -18.44
N ASN A 711 58.68 -3.19 -18.30
CA ASN A 711 57.37 -2.73 -17.84
C ASN A 711 57.43 -2.31 -16.36
N ASP A 712 58.12 -3.09 -15.52
CA ASP A 712 58.32 -2.78 -14.09
C ASP A 712 59.16 -1.53 -13.83
N VAL A 713 60.21 -1.32 -14.64
CA VAL A 713 61.15 -0.20 -14.50
C VAL A 713 61.57 0.25 -15.91
N PRO A 714 61.18 1.44 -16.40
CA PRO A 714 61.72 1.97 -17.66
C PRO A 714 63.24 2.20 -17.56
N GLY A 715 63.91 2.51 -18.68
CA GLY A 715 65.37 2.66 -18.71
C GLY A 715 65.79 3.85 -19.55
N PRO A 716 66.98 4.45 -19.32
CA PRO A 716 67.41 5.69 -19.96
C PRO A 716 67.81 5.42 -21.43
N GLY A 717 66.81 5.45 -22.31
CA GLY A 717 66.97 5.31 -23.75
C GLY A 717 65.74 4.75 -24.45
N ILE A 718 65.72 4.94 -25.77
CA ILE A 718 64.63 4.59 -26.71
C ILE A 718 63.86 3.35 -26.25
N GLN A 719 62.54 3.54 -26.09
CA GLN A 719 61.59 2.47 -25.76
C GLN A 719 61.63 1.38 -26.83
N LEU A 720 61.36 0.13 -26.45
CA LEU A 720 61.19 -0.92 -27.45
C LEU A 720 59.97 -0.60 -28.32
N PRO A 721 60.05 -0.66 -29.66
CA PRO A 721 58.86 -0.65 -30.49
C PRO A 721 58.15 -1.98 -30.29
N ILE A 722 57.21 -2.03 -29.34
CA ILE A 722 56.40 -3.21 -29.01
C ILE A 722 55.08 -3.12 -29.79
N GLY A 723 54.62 -4.24 -30.35
CA GLY A 723 53.34 -4.29 -31.06
C GLY A 723 53.09 -5.66 -31.70
N PHE A 724 52.45 -5.66 -32.87
CA PHE A 724 52.42 -6.77 -33.83
C PHE A 724 52.91 -6.27 -35.20
N ASP A 725 53.53 -7.13 -36.02
CA ASP A 725 54.08 -6.69 -37.32
C ASP A 725 53.04 -6.74 -38.44
N ASP A 726 52.27 -5.67 -38.62
CA ASP A 726 51.31 -5.58 -39.74
C ASP A 726 51.96 -5.28 -41.12
N ARG A 727 53.28 -5.09 -41.18
CA ARG A 727 53.96 -4.67 -42.42
C ARG A 727 53.84 -5.76 -43.50
N PRO A 728 53.56 -5.42 -44.78
CA PRO A 728 53.48 -6.40 -45.86
C PRO A 728 54.83 -7.09 -46.08
N LEU A 729 54.82 -8.41 -46.30
CA LEU A 729 56.05 -9.20 -46.40
C LEU A 729 56.65 -9.15 -47.83
N PRO A 730 57.99 -9.09 -47.96
CA PRO A 730 58.67 -9.01 -49.26
C PRO A 730 58.69 -10.36 -50.00
N LYS A 731 58.36 -10.36 -51.30
CA LYS A 731 58.24 -11.55 -52.16
C LYS A 731 59.44 -11.80 -53.08
N SER A 732 60.64 -11.41 -52.66
CA SER A 732 61.86 -11.63 -53.45
C SER A 732 63.12 -11.58 -52.59
N LYS A 733 64.16 -12.30 -52.99
CA LYS A 733 65.47 -12.34 -52.33
C LYS A 733 66.06 -10.93 -52.12
N ASP A 734 66.04 -10.11 -53.17
CA ASP A 734 66.40 -8.69 -53.14
C ASP A 734 65.56 -7.88 -52.16
N GLY A 735 64.26 -8.17 -52.05
CA GLY A 735 63.34 -7.51 -51.11
C GLY A 735 63.65 -7.89 -49.66
N ILE A 736 63.88 -9.17 -49.38
CA ILE A 736 64.28 -9.68 -48.06
C ILE A 736 65.63 -9.07 -47.66
N ILE A 737 66.63 -9.08 -48.54
CA ILE A 737 67.95 -8.49 -48.27
C ILE A 737 67.83 -6.97 -48.02
N ARG A 738 66.97 -6.24 -48.74
CA ARG A 738 66.72 -4.81 -48.48
C ARG A 738 66.02 -4.60 -47.13
N GLU A 739 65.08 -5.44 -46.74
CA GLU A 739 64.39 -5.36 -45.45
C GLU A 739 65.34 -5.71 -44.28
N ILE A 740 66.20 -6.73 -44.42
CA ILE A 740 67.27 -7.05 -43.46
C ILE A 740 68.22 -5.86 -43.29
N ASN A 741 68.68 -5.26 -44.40
CA ASN A 741 69.52 -4.06 -44.36
C ASN A 741 68.78 -2.86 -43.76
N LYS A 742 67.46 -2.72 -43.97
CA LYS A 742 66.64 -1.68 -43.36
C LYS A 742 66.56 -1.86 -41.84
N ILE A 743 66.21 -3.05 -41.36
CA ILE A 743 66.18 -3.38 -39.92
C ILE A 743 67.57 -3.22 -39.29
N SER A 744 68.65 -3.55 -40.02
CA SER A 744 70.03 -3.35 -39.54
C SER A 744 70.50 -1.90 -39.53
N ASN A 745 69.93 -1.02 -40.36
CA ASN A 745 70.25 0.41 -40.40
C ASN A 745 69.38 1.21 -39.41
N GLU A 746 68.08 0.92 -39.35
CA GLU A 746 67.16 1.36 -38.27
C GLU A 746 67.65 0.84 -36.91
N GLY A 747 68.34 -0.30 -36.88
CA GLY A 747 68.86 -0.98 -35.70
C GLY A 747 70.36 -0.82 -35.41
N LEU A 748 71.05 0.20 -35.95
CA LEU A 748 72.51 0.39 -35.74
C LEU A 748 72.87 0.96 -34.34
N VAL A 749 72.31 0.36 -33.28
CA VAL A 749 72.42 0.79 -31.87
C VAL A 749 73.81 0.49 -31.30
N SER A 750 74.79 1.26 -31.77
CA SER A 750 76.22 1.10 -31.49
C SER A 750 76.69 1.77 -30.19
N VAL A 751 75.79 2.05 -29.25
CA VAL A 751 76.19 2.43 -27.88
C VAL A 751 75.34 1.71 -26.82
N SER A 752 75.99 0.80 -26.10
CA SER A 752 75.53 0.19 -24.85
C SER A 752 75.65 1.17 -23.67
N GLY A 753 75.13 2.39 -23.83
CA GLY A 753 75.21 3.48 -22.84
C GLY A 753 75.19 4.88 -23.47
N GLY A 754 74.07 5.59 -23.35
CA GLY A 754 73.90 6.97 -23.82
C GLY A 754 73.43 7.08 -25.26
N ILE A 755 72.18 7.54 -25.41
CA ILE A 755 71.36 7.64 -26.64
C ILE A 755 72.13 8.23 -27.84
N LYS A 756 71.73 7.81 -29.05
CA LYS A 756 71.71 8.65 -30.24
C LYS A 756 70.34 8.56 -30.90
N ALA A 757 69.91 9.64 -31.52
CA ALA A 757 68.53 9.91 -31.93
C ALA A 757 67.97 8.97 -33.01
N LEU A 758 66.62 8.91 -33.06
CA LEU A 758 65.87 8.95 -34.31
C LEU A 758 65.66 10.43 -34.68
#